data_AF-A0A9P1DM09-F1
#
_entry.id   AF-A0A9P1DM09-F1
#
_cell.length_a   1.000
_cell.length_b   1.000
_cell.length_c   1.000
_cell.angle_alpha   90.00
_cell.angle_beta   90.00
_cell.angle_gamma   90.00
#
_symmetry.space_group_name_H-M   'P 1'
#
loop_
_entity.id
_entity.type
_entity.pdbx_description
1 polymer ?
#
loop_
_entity_poly.entity_id
_entity_poly.type
_entity_poly.pdbx_seq_one_letter_code
_entity_poly.pdbx_strand_id
1 'polypeptide(L)'
;MADILRSDVTDGILCDIGMPVMHRNVPYNCRVWAVNRKIVGIRPKIYLANDGNYREMRWFTPWYIDPSKQGFGELEEYFLPREIGEITGQAKVPFGIFAVSTKDTCLATETCEELFTPDAPHIKLALDGVEIIANGSGSHHQLRKLDKRIDLVRGATSKSGGVYIYANVKGGDGGRLYFDGCSMVWCNGKLLAQGSQFGMLDEIEVVVATVNLNDVRSMRSNFIARSYQASSTPTVARVEVDFCCCHPAPLTISESQPIQPKIEGPMEEIAYGPSAWLWDYLRRSGQRGYFLPLSGGADSSSTAALVGIMCQRVFKELTEGTERSKAATLADIRKVTKRPFYTPPSWQDFCGKIFVTCYMASEHSGSETRSRAENLAKQLGANHTSIAIRPITDAIVKVFQQCHFEGTKIEKSKAQPVWNASGTEDIALQNIQARSRMVMAYFMAQLMPWATDQAMQGDAGPGWGSLLVLGSANVDEALRGYYTKYDCSAADVNPIGGINKRDLKAFLIWAAKERGIGELERVANAVPTAELRPDKATFCFYSYVPISAPVRFMAVACATPTTPSAAPWRNLLAAWVAWGSLWAASFCGLELRCQWSPRMGCRIAEGELSTEESEDLLVALGRNLWAAADELLEVSALLAAAPLSALDVRKFSPQGLGAAALALRNAADMMLDEDWESAMGEVEVAAVSSEGFLPPASMQGLIDLFAYEEAMPSCEWQRAKSSLRRLSKNLADVAEKLSRLSGGEVVNSLKRSSEFLSSAARLFVPGGFEMPPDPRIYRGPRGETQRDFYGSFYVPPEKQYVEDAPPGSPAAKILETVQRELAEAGSSSSARRQVLRRLVRRLHPDQNRGKEEEVTPAFRYIQRIRSEEMDQRRKKTMGSVALLPCRNDILADVEGGKKVEEQSDEKDMGMSYDELGDLGHLRKVEKCGPLSTFLKLRQLWSHKTAEWTGPQDNDKAITPSIRVKVQPKTFDEKVAQKVKDFFFYNAINRHKMLGKALEELASARVLCSTSCQAP
;
A
#
# COMPACT_ATOMS: atom_id res chain seq x y z
N MET A 1 -21.53 20.90 23.37
CA MET A 1 -22.49 21.88 22.82
C MET A 1 -23.33 22.52 23.92
N ALA A 2 -24.04 21.75 24.75
CA ALA A 2 -24.82 22.29 25.87
C ALA A 2 -24.02 23.27 26.76
N ASP A 3 -22.81 22.90 27.17
CA ASP A 3 -21.96 23.76 28.00
C ASP A 3 -21.55 25.07 27.31
N ILE A 4 -21.33 25.04 25.99
CA ILE A 4 -21.03 26.24 25.20
C ILE A 4 -22.25 27.17 25.18
N LEU A 5 -23.45 26.63 24.95
CA LEU A 5 -24.70 27.41 24.87
C LEU A 5 -25.20 27.92 26.22
N ARG A 6 -24.86 27.25 27.34
CA ARG A 6 -25.17 27.73 28.70
C ARG A 6 -24.31 28.92 29.11
N SER A 7 -23.09 28.98 28.59
CA SER A 7 -22.13 30.03 28.88
C SER A 7 -22.46 31.33 28.14
N ASP A 8 -21.98 32.46 28.66
CA ASP A 8 -22.08 33.78 28.04
C ASP A 8 -20.87 34.12 27.14
N VAL A 9 -19.83 33.28 27.16
CA VAL A 9 -18.57 33.53 26.42
C VAL A 9 -18.73 33.61 24.89
N THR A 10 -19.83 33.10 24.35
CA THR A 10 -20.17 33.17 22.91
C THR A 10 -21.24 34.22 22.60
N ASP A 11 -21.73 34.96 23.59
CA ASP A 11 -22.73 36.01 23.36
C ASP A 11 -22.10 37.14 22.54
N GLY A 12 -22.83 37.63 21.55
CA GLY A 12 -22.34 38.64 20.59
C GLY A 12 -21.42 38.10 19.49
N ILE A 13 -21.24 36.78 19.38
CA ILE A 13 -20.35 36.15 18.38
C ILE A 13 -21.13 35.08 17.60
N LEU A 14 -21.07 35.15 16.27
CA LEU A 14 -21.57 34.07 15.41
C LEU A 14 -20.52 32.95 15.34
N CYS A 15 -20.87 31.76 15.80
CA CYS A 15 -19.97 30.62 15.92
C CYS A 15 -20.32 29.50 14.91
N ASP A 16 -19.30 28.94 14.27
CA ASP A 16 -19.40 27.74 13.44
C ASP A 16 -18.59 26.59 14.08
N ILE A 17 -19.29 25.57 14.59
CA ILE A 17 -18.73 24.51 15.43
C ILE A 17 -18.87 23.16 14.73
N GLY A 18 -17.77 22.42 14.58
CA GLY A 18 -17.79 21.08 13.99
C GLY A 18 -18.19 20.01 15.01
N MET A 19 -19.17 19.17 14.69
CA MET A 19 -19.49 17.97 15.47
C MET A 19 -20.25 16.91 14.64
N PRO A 20 -20.17 15.62 15.00
CA PRO A 20 -21.03 14.60 14.39
C PRO A 20 -22.48 14.80 14.82
N VAL A 21 -23.43 14.66 13.89
CA VAL A 21 -24.87 14.75 14.16
C VAL A 21 -25.59 13.59 13.49
N MET A 22 -26.47 12.92 14.22
CA MET A 22 -27.31 11.85 13.69
C MET A 22 -28.67 12.40 13.31
N HIS A 23 -28.99 12.42 12.02
CA HIS A 23 -30.29 12.87 11.52
C HIS A 23 -31.00 11.72 10.85
N ARG A 24 -32.25 11.43 11.27
CA ARG A 24 -33.04 10.28 10.80
C ARG A 24 -32.27 8.95 10.84
N ASN A 25 -31.55 8.70 11.95
CA ASN A 25 -30.67 7.54 12.14
C ASN A 25 -29.47 7.43 11.17
N VAL A 26 -29.11 8.52 10.48
CA VAL A 26 -27.93 8.58 9.62
C VAL A 26 -26.88 9.51 10.23
N PRO A 27 -25.62 9.06 10.43
CA PRO A 27 -24.55 9.88 10.98
C PRO A 27 -23.94 10.80 9.92
N TYR A 28 -23.86 12.09 10.21
CA TYR A 28 -23.24 13.10 9.35
C TYR A 28 -22.11 13.83 10.07
N ASN A 29 -21.07 14.20 9.34
CA ASN A 29 -20.07 15.17 9.80
C ASN A 29 -20.66 16.57 9.57
N CYS A 30 -20.92 17.33 10.63
CA CYS A 30 -21.67 18.57 10.55
C CYS A 30 -20.92 19.79 11.09
N ARG A 31 -21.36 20.94 10.58
CA ARG A 31 -21.06 22.29 11.06
C ARG A 31 -22.34 22.84 11.69
N VAL A 32 -22.30 23.21 12.96
CA VAL A 32 -23.44 23.74 13.70
C VAL A 32 -23.21 25.23 13.92
N TRP A 33 -24.08 26.03 13.31
CA TRP A 33 -24.06 27.48 13.46
C TRP A 33 -24.86 27.88 14.68
N ALA A 34 -24.27 28.72 15.53
CA ALA A 34 -24.92 29.23 16.73
C ALA A 34 -24.57 30.69 16.98
N VAL A 35 -25.51 31.44 17.55
CA VAL A 35 -25.30 32.83 17.99
C VAL A 35 -26.24 33.12 19.15
N ASN A 36 -25.77 33.86 20.16
CA ASN A 36 -26.58 34.29 21.31
C ASN A 36 -27.42 33.14 21.90
N ARG A 37 -26.75 32.00 22.17
CA ARG A 37 -27.32 30.78 22.77
C ARG A 37 -28.45 30.12 21.97
N LYS A 38 -28.60 30.46 20.69
CA LYS A 38 -29.51 29.79 19.76
C LYS A 38 -28.74 29.09 18.66
N ILE A 39 -29.27 27.97 18.19
CA ILE A 39 -28.76 27.28 17.01
C ILE A 39 -29.45 27.88 15.79
N VAL A 40 -28.65 28.35 14.85
CA VAL A 40 -29.09 28.92 13.57
C VAL A 40 -29.47 27.80 12.61
N GLY A 41 -28.63 26.76 12.52
CA GLY A 41 -28.87 25.60 11.67
C GLY A 41 -27.69 24.64 11.67
N ILE A 42 -27.89 23.45 11.09
CA ILE A 42 -26.91 22.37 11.05
C ILE A 42 -26.60 22.02 9.59
N ARG A 43 -25.33 22.15 9.21
CA ARG A 43 -24.85 21.94 7.85
C ARG A 43 -24.03 20.65 7.77
N PRO A 44 -24.54 19.59 7.12
CA PRO A 44 -23.79 18.35 6.91
C PRO A 44 -22.77 18.48 5.77
N LYS A 45 -21.68 17.71 5.86
CA LYS A 45 -20.63 17.62 4.84
C LYS A 45 -21.12 16.83 3.63
N ILE A 46 -20.83 17.34 2.43
CA ILE A 46 -21.26 16.80 1.14
C ILE A 46 -20.21 15.82 0.60
N TYR A 47 -18.95 16.21 0.60
CA TYR A 47 -17.84 15.41 0.06
C TYR A 47 -16.97 14.87 1.19
N LEU A 48 -17.04 13.56 1.42
CA LEU A 48 -16.27 12.89 2.45
C LEU A 48 -14.90 12.45 1.95
N ALA A 49 -13.87 12.63 2.78
CA ALA A 49 -12.51 12.20 2.47
C ALA A 49 -12.36 10.68 2.75
N ASN A 50 -12.04 9.91 1.72
CA ASN A 50 -11.85 8.45 1.84
C ASN A 50 -10.51 7.94 1.28
N ASP A 51 -9.61 8.86 0.91
CA ASP A 51 -8.31 8.57 0.32
C ASP A 51 -7.17 8.63 1.35
N GLY A 52 -6.08 7.91 1.07
CA GLY A 52 -4.85 7.98 1.88
C GLY A 52 -5.10 7.53 3.33
N ASN A 53 -4.95 8.45 4.28
CA ASN A 53 -5.23 8.24 5.70
C ASN A 53 -6.69 8.45 6.10
N TYR A 54 -7.49 9.11 5.25
CA TYR A 54 -8.88 9.44 5.57
C TYR A 54 -9.82 8.28 5.25
N ARG A 55 -10.77 8.01 6.14
CA ARG A 55 -11.77 6.93 6.01
C ARG A 55 -13.14 7.40 6.51
N GLU A 56 -13.53 8.64 6.18
CA GLU A 56 -14.75 9.26 6.74
C GLU A 56 -16.01 8.45 6.45
N MET A 57 -16.09 7.81 5.26
CA MET A 57 -17.24 6.98 4.86
C MET A 57 -17.42 5.72 5.71
N ARG A 58 -16.43 5.37 6.55
CA ARG A 58 -16.59 4.30 7.56
C ARG A 58 -17.60 4.70 8.65
N TRP A 59 -17.70 5.98 8.98
CA TRP A 59 -18.48 6.48 10.11
C TRP A 59 -19.60 7.46 9.72
N PHE A 60 -19.43 8.15 8.59
CA PHE A 60 -20.36 9.20 8.14
C PHE A 60 -20.90 8.90 6.76
N THR A 61 -22.11 9.38 6.51
CA THR A 61 -22.73 9.38 5.19
C THR A 61 -22.61 10.78 4.58
N PRO A 62 -22.26 10.92 3.28
CA PRO A 62 -22.29 12.22 2.62
C PRO A 62 -23.73 12.76 2.57
N TRP A 63 -23.91 14.07 2.71
CA TRP A 63 -25.22 14.67 2.45
C TRP A 63 -25.58 14.56 0.97
N TYR A 64 -26.70 13.91 0.68
CA TYR A 64 -27.17 13.74 -0.69
C TYR A 64 -27.83 15.03 -1.19
N ILE A 65 -27.33 15.54 -2.32
CA ILE A 65 -27.96 16.65 -3.05
C ILE A 65 -28.62 16.04 -4.27
N ASP A 66 -29.94 16.18 -4.35
CA ASP A 66 -30.74 15.74 -5.49
C ASP A 66 -30.42 16.61 -6.72
N PRO A 67 -29.84 16.05 -7.80
CA PRO A 67 -29.51 16.82 -9.01
C PRO A 67 -30.73 17.38 -9.74
N SER A 68 -31.93 16.85 -9.49
CA SER A 68 -33.18 17.35 -10.07
C SER A 68 -33.69 18.61 -9.38
N LYS A 69 -33.25 18.86 -8.14
CA LYS A 69 -33.61 20.07 -7.38
C LYS A 69 -32.64 21.21 -7.69
N GLN A 70 -33.17 22.43 -7.72
CA GLN A 70 -32.35 23.63 -7.88
C GLN A 70 -31.45 23.86 -6.66
N GLY A 71 -30.25 24.40 -6.89
CA GLY A 71 -29.31 24.78 -5.83
C GLY A 71 -28.76 23.57 -5.09
N PHE A 72 -28.94 23.55 -3.76
CA PHE A 72 -28.52 22.46 -2.89
C PHE A 72 -29.70 21.65 -2.30
N GLY A 73 -30.90 21.83 -2.84
CA GLY A 73 -32.13 21.26 -2.31
C GLY A 73 -32.73 22.06 -1.15
N GLU A 74 -33.85 21.56 -0.63
CA GLU A 74 -34.59 22.17 0.48
C GLU A 74 -33.98 21.79 1.83
N LEU A 75 -34.18 22.64 2.84
CA LEU A 75 -33.78 22.35 4.20
C LEU A 75 -34.78 21.40 4.87
N GLU A 76 -34.26 20.46 5.63
CA GLU A 76 -35.06 19.58 6.48
C GLU A 76 -35.13 20.15 7.90
N GLU A 77 -36.14 19.75 8.67
CA GLU A 77 -36.21 20.06 10.10
C GLU A 77 -35.47 18.99 10.92
N TYR A 78 -34.54 19.43 11.76
CA TYR A 78 -33.87 18.61 12.75
C TYR A 78 -34.42 18.88 14.14
N PHE A 79 -34.90 17.84 14.82
CA PHE A 79 -35.32 17.94 16.22
C PHE A 79 -34.11 17.99 17.13
N LEU A 80 -34.01 19.06 17.93
CA LEU A 80 -32.92 19.20 18.88
C LEU A 80 -33.04 18.18 20.01
N PRO A 81 -31.90 17.67 20.54
CA PRO A 81 -31.91 16.92 21.78
C PRO A 81 -32.58 17.75 22.88
N ARG A 82 -33.36 17.10 23.76
CA ARG A 82 -34.16 17.77 24.79
C ARG A 82 -33.38 18.81 25.59
N GLU A 83 -32.19 18.46 26.06
CA GLU A 83 -31.32 19.37 26.81
C GLU A 83 -30.97 20.64 26.00
N ILE A 84 -30.66 20.50 24.73
CA ILE A 84 -30.35 21.63 23.85
C ILE A 84 -31.60 22.47 23.62
N GLY A 85 -32.76 21.85 23.39
CA GLY A 85 -34.01 22.58 23.19
C GLY A 85 -34.48 23.35 24.43
N GLU A 86 -34.24 22.81 25.63
CA GLU A 86 -34.49 23.50 26.90
C GLU A 86 -33.58 24.73 27.08
N ILE A 87 -32.30 24.65 26.68
CA ILE A 87 -31.35 25.76 26.75
C ILE A 87 -31.68 26.85 25.73
N THR A 88 -31.93 26.46 24.48
CA THR A 88 -32.10 27.40 23.36
C THR A 88 -33.53 27.94 23.24
N GLY A 89 -34.50 27.26 23.85
CA GLY A 89 -35.93 27.49 23.62
C GLY A 89 -36.41 27.05 22.23
N GLN A 90 -35.65 26.21 21.52
CA GLN A 90 -35.95 25.75 20.16
C GLN A 90 -36.25 24.25 20.16
N ALA A 91 -37.39 23.84 19.60
CA ALA A 91 -37.68 22.41 19.39
C ALA A 91 -36.97 21.85 18.15
N LYS A 92 -36.86 22.66 17.10
CA LYS A 92 -36.34 22.28 15.79
C LYS A 92 -35.43 23.36 15.23
N VAL A 93 -34.52 22.95 14.34
CA VAL A 93 -33.65 23.85 13.57
C VAL A 93 -33.49 23.35 12.13
N PRO A 94 -33.13 24.22 11.18
CA PRO A 94 -32.86 23.82 9.80
C PRO A 94 -31.64 22.88 9.70
N PHE A 95 -31.74 21.87 8.84
CA PHE A 95 -30.70 20.90 8.53
C PHE A 95 -30.52 20.76 7.02
N GLY A 96 -29.30 20.98 6.53
CA GLY A 96 -28.99 20.95 5.10
C GLY A 96 -27.96 22.01 4.72
N ILE A 97 -27.88 22.35 3.43
CA ILE A 97 -26.94 23.36 2.94
C ILE A 97 -27.65 24.70 2.85
N PHE A 98 -27.20 25.67 3.63
CA PHE A 98 -27.76 27.02 3.68
C PHE A 98 -26.67 28.08 3.81
N ALA A 99 -27.05 29.32 3.56
CA ALA A 99 -26.31 30.50 3.94
C ALA A 99 -26.97 31.17 5.16
N VAL A 100 -26.15 31.68 6.07
CA VAL A 100 -26.56 32.53 7.20
C VAL A 100 -26.64 33.97 6.70
N SER A 101 -27.85 34.52 6.64
CA SER A 101 -28.11 35.89 6.22
C SER A 101 -28.21 36.76 7.47
N THR A 102 -27.29 37.69 7.64
CA THR A 102 -27.31 38.69 8.72
C THR A 102 -27.83 40.02 8.17
N LYS A 103 -27.99 41.04 9.04
CA LYS A 103 -28.45 42.37 8.60
C LYS A 103 -27.54 43.04 7.58
N ASP A 104 -26.28 42.64 7.54
CA ASP A 104 -25.19 43.37 6.89
C ASP A 104 -24.30 42.52 5.98
N THR A 105 -24.37 41.19 6.06
CA THR A 105 -23.60 40.27 5.21
C THR A 105 -24.25 38.89 5.11
N CYS A 106 -23.64 38.01 4.33
CA CYS A 106 -24.08 36.63 4.13
C CYS A 106 -22.89 35.69 4.23
N LEU A 107 -23.00 34.66 5.07
CA LEU A 107 -21.95 33.69 5.35
C LEU A 107 -22.40 32.27 5.03
N ALA A 108 -21.49 31.40 4.63
CA ALA A 108 -21.75 29.98 4.53
C ALA A 108 -20.49 29.18 4.90
N THR A 109 -20.63 27.87 5.01
CA THR A 109 -19.50 26.99 5.26
C THR A 109 -19.31 25.96 4.15
N GLU A 110 -18.05 25.69 3.84
CA GLU A 110 -17.61 24.43 3.25
C GLU A 110 -16.69 23.71 4.25
N THR A 111 -16.43 22.42 4.10
CA THR A 111 -15.73 21.64 5.11
C THR A 111 -14.61 20.82 4.50
N CYS A 112 -13.38 21.13 4.90
CA CYS A 112 -12.18 20.37 4.59
C CYS A 112 -12.04 19.98 3.12
N GLU A 113 -12.24 18.69 2.80
CA GLU A 113 -12.07 18.09 1.46
C GLU A 113 -12.91 18.75 0.37
N GLU A 114 -14.02 19.40 0.74
CA GLU A 114 -14.88 20.10 -0.22
C GLU A 114 -14.18 21.21 -0.99
N LEU A 115 -13.17 21.87 -0.39
CA LEU A 115 -12.32 22.85 -1.09
C LEU A 115 -11.48 22.20 -2.21
N PHE A 116 -11.18 20.91 -2.07
CA PHE A 116 -10.29 20.17 -2.96
C PHE A 116 -11.04 19.55 -4.15
N THR A 117 -12.37 19.58 -4.17
CA THR A 117 -13.17 19.01 -5.25
C THR A 117 -13.27 19.98 -6.44
N PRO A 118 -13.40 19.48 -7.68
CA PRO A 118 -13.50 20.35 -8.87
C PRO A 118 -14.74 21.26 -8.89
N ASP A 119 -15.88 20.75 -8.43
CA ASP A 119 -17.13 21.51 -8.22
C ASP A 119 -17.32 21.80 -6.73
N ALA A 120 -16.39 22.57 -6.17
CA ALA A 120 -16.38 22.92 -4.76
C ALA A 120 -17.61 23.77 -4.38
N PRO A 121 -18.25 23.55 -3.21
CA PRO A 121 -19.47 24.26 -2.81
C PRO A 121 -19.33 25.78 -2.80
N HIS A 122 -18.16 26.32 -2.44
CA HIS A 122 -17.93 27.77 -2.41
C HIS A 122 -18.19 28.47 -3.76
N ILE A 123 -18.09 27.76 -4.89
CA ILE A 123 -18.33 28.34 -6.22
C ILE A 123 -19.79 28.81 -6.32
N LYS A 124 -20.74 27.91 -6.05
CA LYS A 124 -22.18 28.20 -6.11
C LYS A 124 -22.60 29.16 -4.99
N LEU A 125 -22.06 28.98 -3.78
CA LEU A 125 -22.31 29.87 -2.65
C LEU A 125 -21.87 31.31 -2.96
N ALA A 126 -20.66 31.50 -3.49
CA ALA A 126 -20.16 32.83 -3.82
C ALA A 126 -20.91 33.46 -5.00
N LEU A 127 -21.39 32.68 -5.96
CA LEU A 127 -22.23 33.16 -7.06
C LEU A 127 -23.63 33.62 -6.57
N ASP A 128 -24.23 32.92 -5.60
CA ASP A 128 -25.48 33.35 -4.93
C ASP A 128 -25.33 34.61 -4.06
N GLY A 129 -24.10 35.07 -3.87
CA GLY A 129 -23.80 36.32 -3.16
C GLY A 129 -23.32 36.14 -1.73
N VAL A 130 -23.01 34.92 -1.28
CA VAL A 130 -22.31 34.70 0.00
C VAL A 130 -20.98 35.43 -0.02
N GLU A 131 -20.74 36.31 0.94
CA GLU A 131 -19.55 37.19 0.99
C GLU A 131 -18.41 36.56 1.80
N ILE A 132 -18.75 35.72 2.79
CA ILE A 132 -17.80 35.07 3.69
C ILE A 132 -17.99 33.55 3.64
N ILE A 133 -16.92 32.81 3.32
CA ILE A 133 -16.91 31.34 3.35
C ILE A 133 -16.01 30.87 4.51
N ALA A 134 -16.59 30.15 5.45
CA ALA A 134 -15.86 29.50 6.54
C ALA A 134 -15.51 28.05 6.15
N ASN A 135 -14.28 27.62 6.41
CA ASN A 135 -13.84 26.24 6.24
C ASN A 135 -13.24 25.68 7.53
N GLY A 136 -14.02 24.81 8.19
CA GLY A 136 -13.52 23.96 9.27
C GLY A 136 -12.83 22.72 8.71
N SER A 137 -11.55 22.55 9.04
CA SER A 137 -10.68 21.51 8.51
C SER A 137 -10.03 20.64 9.58
N GLY A 138 -9.79 19.37 9.21
CA GLY A 138 -8.94 18.43 9.93
C GLY A 138 -7.86 17.89 8.98
N SER A 139 -7.04 18.81 8.44
CA SER A 139 -6.02 18.49 7.44
C SER A 139 -4.69 18.21 8.14
N HIS A 140 -4.27 16.94 8.14
CA HIS A 140 -3.02 16.52 8.76
C HIS A 140 -1.80 17.04 8.01
N HIS A 141 -0.70 17.17 8.76
CA HIS A 141 0.64 17.44 8.25
C HIS A 141 1.05 16.38 7.25
N GLN A 142 1.55 16.86 6.12
CA GLN A 142 2.31 16.08 5.18
C GLN A 142 3.44 16.98 4.71
N LEU A 143 4.66 16.45 4.71
CA LEU A 143 5.86 17.20 4.34
C LEU A 143 5.65 17.92 2.99
N ARG A 144 5.81 19.25 2.97
CA ARG A 144 5.67 20.13 1.79
C ARG A 144 4.24 20.26 1.23
N LYS A 145 3.18 19.97 2.01
CA LYS A 145 1.77 20.05 1.55
C LYS A 145 1.13 21.43 1.70
N LEU A 146 1.63 22.28 2.60
CA LEU A 146 0.98 23.55 2.95
C LEU A 146 0.76 24.46 1.74
N ASP A 147 1.73 24.51 0.81
CA ASP A 147 1.63 25.29 -0.44
C ASP A 147 0.35 24.99 -1.21
N LYS A 148 0.02 23.72 -1.37
CA LYS A 148 -1.20 23.29 -2.07
C LYS A 148 -2.46 23.84 -1.41
N ARG A 149 -2.49 23.87 -0.08
CA ARG A 149 -3.64 24.40 0.69
C ARG A 149 -3.76 25.91 0.50
N ILE A 150 -2.63 26.63 0.60
CA ILE A 150 -2.56 28.08 0.35
C ILE A 150 -3.06 28.40 -1.06
N ASP A 151 -2.60 27.68 -2.07
CA ASP A 151 -2.97 27.94 -3.46
C ASP A 151 -4.45 27.67 -3.75
N LEU A 152 -5.06 26.67 -3.11
CA LEU A 152 -6.49 26.40 -3.24
C LEU A 152 -7.33 27.53 -2.62
N VAL A 153 -7.01 27.98 -1.40
CA VAL A 153 -7.73 29.07 -0.73
C VAL A 153 -7.54 30.40 -1.48
N ARG A 154 -6.31 30.68 -1.93
CA ARG A 154 -6.00 31.81 -2.80
C ARG A 154 -6.83 31.74 -4.08
N GLY A 155 -6.86 30.59 -4.75
CA GLY A 155 -7.61 30.39 -5.98
C GLY A 155 -9.12 30.60 -5.81
N ALA A 156 -9.70 30.11 -4.71
CA ALA A 156 -11.12 30.25 -4.39
C ALA A 156 -11.53 31.72 -4.26
N THR A 157 -10.75 32.51 -3.50
CA THR A 157 -11.06 33.94 -3.27
C THR A 157 -10.68 34.84 -4.44
N SER A 158 -9.59 34.55 -5.16
CA SER A 158 -9.19 35.32 -6.35
C SER A 158 -10.22 35.23 -7.48
N LYS A 159 -10.82 34.05 -7.68
CA LYS A 159 -11.79 33.82 -8.76
C LYS A 159 -13.18 34.37 -8.42
N SER A 160 -13.68 34.07 -7.23
CA SER A 160 -15.07 34.36 -6.87
C SER A 160 -15.25 35.72 -6.18
N GLY A 161 -14.16 36.30 -5.65
CA GLY A 161 -14.22 37.37 -4.67
C GLY A 161 -14.81 36.90 -3.34
N GLY A 162 -14.55 37.63 -2.27
CA GLY A 162 -15.05 37.31 -0.93
C GLY A 162 -13.95 37.03 0.08
N VAL A 163 -14.41 36.88 1.32
CA VAL A 163 -13.60 36.51 2.47
C VAL A 163 -13.62 35.00 2.64
N TYR A 164 -12.47 34.41 2.93
CA TYR A 164 -12.36 32.98 3.21
C TYR A 164 -11.61 32.77 4.52
N ILE A 165 -12.28 32.12 5.47
CA ILE A 165 -11.76 31.84 6.81
C ILE A 165 -11.47 30.35 6.88
N TYR A 166 -10.19 29.99 6.85
CA TYR A 166 -9.75 28.60 6.97
C TYR A 166 -9.31 28.34 8.41
N ALA A 167 -9.94 27.38 9.09
CA ALA A 167 -9.59 26.97 10.44
C ALA A 167 -9.23 25.49 10.45
N ASN A 168 -8.08 25.13 11.02
CA ASN A 168 -7.61 23.75 11.05
C ASN A 168 -7.27 23.30 12.47
N VAL A 169 -7.40 22.00 12.72
CA VAL A 169 -6.89 21.36 13.94
C VAL A 169 -5.37 21.56 14.02
N LYS A 170 -4.86 21.71 15.25
CA LYS A 170 -3.44 21.76 15.58
C LYS A 170 -3.13 20.71 16.65
N GLY A 171 -1.97 20.07 16.55
CA GLY A 171 -1.53 19.04 17.52
C GLY A 171 -1.82 17.61 17.06
N GLY A 172 -1.47 16.62 17.88
CA GLY A 172 -1.68 15.19 17.63
C GLY A 172 -2.68 14.56 18.59
N ASP A 173 -3.64 13.80 18.08
CA ASP A 173 -4.73 13.16 18.86
C ASP A 173 -4.32 11.86 19.59
N GLY A 174 -3.01 11.60 19.74
CA GLY A 174 -2.48 10.33 20.24
C GLY A 174 -2.40 9.24 19.16
N GLY A 175 -2.83 9.54 17.93
CA GLY A 175 -2.63 8.70 16.76
C GLY A 175 -1.28 8.94 16.07
N ARG A 176 -1.16 8.41 14.84
CA ARG A 176 0.02 8.58 13.97
C ARG A 176 0.04 9.90 13.18
N LEU A 177 -1.05 10.68 13.25
CA LEU A 177 -1.19 11.91 12.50
C LEU A 177 -0.93 13.10 13.41
N TYR A 178 -0.28 14.10 12.86
CA TYR A 178 -0.14 15.40 13.48
C TYR A 178 -0.87 16.42 12.61
N PHE A 179 -1.62 17.35 13.21
CA PHE A 179 -2.31 18.40 12.49
C PHE A 179 -1.53 19.71 12.62
N ASP A 180 -1.26 20.34 11.49
CA ASP A 180 -0.32 21.44 11.37
C ASP A 180 -0.95 22.83 11.50
N GLY A 181 -2.17 22.95 12.02
CA GLY A 181 -2.82 24.25 12.18
C GLY A 181 -2.80 25.04 10.87
N CYS A 182 -2.13 26.19 10.87
CA CYS A 182 -2.14 27.14 9.74
C CYS A 182 -3.54 27.60 9.37
N SER A 183 -4.30 28.04 10.37
CA SER A 183 -5.54 28.78 10.14
C SER A 183 -5.23 30.10 9.40
N MET A 184 -6.07 30.51 8.47
CA MET A 184 -5.81 31.65 7.58
C MET A 184 -7.07 32.47 7.33
N VAL A 185 -6.92 33.77 7.15
CA VAL A 185 -7.97 34.66 6.64
C VAL A 185 -7.52 35.27 5.32
N TRP A 186 -8.32 35.08 4.28
CA TRP A 186 -8.09 35.61 2.94
C TRP A 186 -9.22 36.54 2.52
N CYS A 187 -8.92 37.54 1.71
CA CYS A 187 -9.90 38.39 1.05
C CYS A 187 -9.46 38.67 -0.38
N ASN A 188 -10.31 38.35 -1.37
CA ASN A 188 -10.07 38.65 -2.79
C ASN A 188 -8.67 38.25 -3.30
N GLY A 189 -8.18 37.07 -2.91
CA GLY A 189 -6.86 36.56 -3.32
C GLY A 189 -5.68 37.04 -2.48
N LYS A 190 -5.91 37.90 -1.48
CA LYS A 190 -4.88 38.42 -0.57
C LYS A 190 -4.98 37.74 0.79
N LEU A 191 -3.85 37.26 1.31
CA LEU A 191 -3.76 36.72 2.66
C LEU A 191 -3.70 37.89 3.64
N LEU A 192 -4.58 37.91 4.65
CA LEU A 192 -4.67 38.99 5.64
C LEU A 192 -4.10 38.57 7.00
N ALA A 193 -4.28 37.31 7.37
CA ALA A 193 -3.74 36.77 8.61
C ALA A 193 -3.47 35.27 8.45
N GLN A 194 -2.40 34.79 9.08
CA GLN A 194 -1.98 33.40 9.06
C GLN A 194 -1.51 32.99 10.44
N GLY A 195 -2.04 31.88 10.94
CA GLY A 195 -1.57 31.21 12.15
C GLY A 195 -0.37 30.32 11.86
N SER A 196 0.34 29.94 12.93
CA SER A 196 1.53 29.12 12.85
C SER A 196 1.26 27.71 12.32
N GLN A 197 2.24 27.13 11.62
CA GLN A 197 2.18 25.73 11.19
C GLN A 197 2.55 24.79 12.35
N PHE A 198 3.69 25.08 12.97
CA PHE A 198 4.21 24.36 14.11
C PHE A 198 4.75 25.35 15.14
N GLY A 199 4.00 26.42 15.43
CA GLY A 199 4.47 27.47 16.31
C GLY A 199 4.68 27.00 17.76
N MET A 200 4.46 27.91 18.68
CA MET A 200 4.42 27.61 20.11
C MET A 200 3.48 26.41 20.40
N LEU A 201 3.80 25.62 21.42
CA LEU A 201 3.12 24.35 21.75
C LEU A 201 1.72 24.56 22.37
N ASP A 202 1.27 25.81 22.50
CA ASP A 202 -0.09 26.12 22.90
C ASP A 202 -1.11 25.40 21.99
N GLU A 203 -2.05 24.70 22.62
CA GLU A 203 -3.10 23.95 21.95
C GLU A 203 -4.09 24.88 21.24
N ILE A 204 -4.18 26.15 21.65
CA ILE A 204 -5.12 27.12 21.08
C ILE A 204 -4.37 28.27 20.41
N GLU A 205 -4.74 28.52 19.16
CA GLU A 205 -4.27 29.68 18.40
C GLU A 205 -5.48 30.31 17.69
N VAL A 206 -5.70 31.61 17.93
CA VAL A 206 -6.81 32.37 17.33
C VAL A 206 -6.23 33.37 16.35
N VAL A 207 -6.65 33.27 15.08
CA VAL A 207 -6.21 34.13 13.98
C VAL A 207 -7.33 35.11 13.67
N VAL A 208 -7.03 36.42 13.72
CA VAL A 208 -8.01 37.49 13.54
C VAL A 208 -7.57 38.42 12.42
N ALA A 209 -8.53 38.89 11.61
CA ALA A 209 -8.33 39.96 10.64
C ALA A 209 -9.58 40.84 10.57
N THR A 210 -9.37 42.14 10.38
CA THR A 210 -10.42 43.13 10.12
C THR A 210 -10.54 43.35 8.62
N VAL A 211 -11.74 43.12 8.06
CA VAL A 211 -11.97 43.17 6.61
C VAL A 211 -13.10 44.13 6.26
N ASN A 212 -12.92 44.92 5.20
CA ASN A 212 -13.95 45.77 4.65
C ASN A 212 -14.76 45.04 3.57
N LEU A 213 -16.03 44.77 3.84
CA LEU A 213 -16.90 44.06 2.90
C LEU A 213 -17.20 44.87 1.63
N ASN A 214 -17.02 46.18 1.64
CA ASN A 214 -17.17 46.98 0.42
C ASN A 214 -16.09 46.65 -0.62
N ASP A 215 -14.92 46.15 -0.21
CA ASP A 215 -13.89 45.68 -1.15
C ASP A 215 -14.35 44.42 -1.88
N VAL A 216 -15.04 43.51 -1.18
CA VAL A 216 -15.65 42.31 -1.78
C VAL A 216 -16.72 42.72 -2.79
N ARG A 217 -17.62 43.62 -2.39
CA ARG A 217 -18.72 44.11 -3.23
C ARG A 217 -18.20 44.81 -4.48
N SER A 218 -17.21 45.69 -4.32
CA SER A 218 -16.58 46.45 -5.41
C SER A 218 -15.79 45.55 -6.37
N MET A 219 -15.07 44.55 -5.86
CA MET A 219 -14.38 43.56 -6.68
C MET A 219 -15.38 42.77 -7.53
N ARG A 220 -16.46 42.29 -6.90
CA ARG A 220 -17.51 41.51 -7.59
C ARG A 220 -18.28 42.34 -8.61
N SER A 221 -18.60 43.61 -8.33
CA SER A 221 -19.30 44.49 -9.28
C SER A 221 -18.44 44.83 -10.50
N ASN A 222 -17.12 44.93 -10.34
CA ASN A 222 -16.18 45.18 -11.43
C ASN A 222 -15.88 43.93 -12.27
N PHE A 223 -16.24 42.73 -11.80
CA PHE A 223 -16.05 41.49 -12.54
C PHE A 223 -17.34 41.08 -13.28
N ILE A 224 -17.61 41.73 -14.42
CA ILE A 224 -18.87 41.55 -15.17
C ILE A 224 -19.13 40.10 -15.61
N ALA A 225 -18.11 39.35 -16.05
CA ALA A 225 -18.31 37.96 -16.47
C ALA A 225 -18.75 37.05 -15.29
N ARG A 226 -18.24 37.29 -14.08
CA ARG A 226 -18.74 36.63 -12.86
C ARG A 226 -20.18 37.04 -12.57
N SER A 227 -20.50 38.33 -12.66
CA SER A 227 -21.88 38.83 -12.44
C SER A 227 -22.89 38.21 -13.40
N TYR A 228 -22.51 37.95 -14.65
CA TYR A 228 -23.33 37.22 -15.63
C TYR A 228 -23.57 35.75 -15.23
N GLN A 229 -22.57 35.07 -14.65
CA GLN A 229 -22.78 33.72 -14.10
C GLN A 229 -23.68 33.76 -12.86
N ALA A 230 -23.49 34.75 -11.99
CA ALA A 230 -24.28 34.92 -10.78
C ALA A 230 -25.77 35.13 -11.10
N SER A 231 -26.12 35.89 -12.16
CA SER A 231 -27.52 36.14 -12.52
C SER A 231 -28.28 34.91 -13.02
N SER A 232 -27.58 33.83 -13.36
CA SER A 232 -28.17 32.55 -13.80
C SER A 232 -27.99 31.42 -12.77
N THR A 233 -27.36 31.71 -11.63
CA THR A 233 -27.10 30.71 -10.58
C THR A 233 -28.37 30.46 -9.75
N PRO A 234 -28.72 29.19 -9.47
CA PRO A 234 -29.85 28.87 -8.58
C PRO A 234 -29.64 29.41 -7.17
N THR A 235 -30.73 29.80 -6.52
CA THR A 235 -30.66 30.37 -5.17
C THR A 235 -30.29 29.33 -4.12
N VAL A 236 -29.55 29.78 -3.10
CA VAL A 236 -29.24 28.97 -1.92
C VAL A 236 -30.24 29.29 -0.82
N ALA A 237 -30.68 28.29 -0.05
CA ALA A 237 -31.55 28.52 1.09
C ALA A 237 -30.88 29.46 2.11
N ARG A 238 -31.62 30.47 2.59
CA ARG A 238 -31.11 31.45 3.56
C ARG A 238 -31.79 31.29 4.90
N VAL A 239 -31.00 31.24 5.96
CA VAL A 239 -31.48 31.34 7.34
C VAL A 239 -31.20 32.76 7.81
N GLU A 240 -32.26 33.55 7.95
CA GLU A 240 -32.18 34.93 8.42
C GLU A 240 -31.89 34.97 9.92
N VAL A 241 -30.93 35.79 10.32
CA VAL A 241 -30.49 35.96 11.69
C VAL A 241 -30.48 37.44 12.05
N ASP A 242 -31.18 37.80 13.13
CA ASP A 242 -31.19 39.15 13.69
C ASP A 242 -29.87 39.49 14.39
N PHE A 243 -28.81 39.66 13.60
CA PHE A 243 -27.44 39.91 14.03
C PHE A 243 -26.71 40.81 13.03
N CYS A 244 -25.70 41.53 13.48
CA CYS A 244 -24.84 42.39 12.66
C CYS A 244 -23.39 41.94 12.87
N CYS A 245 -22.71 41.47 11.84
CA CYS A 245 -21.31 41.03 11.93
C CYS A 245 -20.33 42.22 11.97
N CYS A 246 -20.74 43.33 11.35
CA CYS A 246 -20.03 44.60 11.33
C CYS A 246 -20.52 45.45 12.49
N HIS A 247 -19.61 45.85 13.37
CA HIS A 247 -19.87 46.89 14.36
C HIS A 247 -19.26 48.22 13.87
N PRO A 248 -19.78 49.38 14.30
CA PRO A 248 -19.10 50.64 14.09
C PRO A 248 -17.71 50.52 14.70
N ALA A 249 -16.69 50.39 13.86
CA ALA A 249 -15.32 50.26 14.33
C ALA A 249 -14.98 51.53 15.13
N PRO A 250 -14.51 51.41 16.38
CA PRO A 250 -13.83 52.52 17.02
C PRO A 250 -12.72 53.01 16.09
N LEU A 251 -12.40 54.31 16.07
CA LEU A 251 -11.34 54.90 15.23
C LEU A 251 -9.97 54.22 15.37
N THR A 252 -9.80 53.36 16.37
CA THR A 252 -8.61 52.57 16.68
C THR A 252 -8.50 51.24 15.92
N ILE A 253 -9.57 50.72 15.29
CA ILE A 253 -9.52 49.46 14.52
C ILE A 253 -9.29 49.77 13.04
N SER A 254 -8.10 49.46 12.53
CA SER A 254 -7.75 49.57 11.12
C SER A 254 -7.98 48.26 10.36
N GLU A 255 -8.21 48.36 9.05
CA GLU A 255 -8.25 47.22 8.15
C GLU A 255 -6.91 46.46 8.14
N SER A 256 -6.96 45.13 8.15
CA SER A 256 -5.77 44.29 8.10
C SER A 256 -5.09 44.38 6.74
N GLN A 257 -3.77 44.58 6.75
CA GLN A 257 -2.99 44.71 5.53
C GLN A 257 -2.62 43.33 4.96
N PRO A 258 -2.50 43.19 3.63
CA PRO A 258 -2.04 41.96 3.02
C PRO A 258 -0.64 41.55 3.48
N ILE A 259 -0.48 40.27 3.79
CA ILE A 259 0.81 39.67 4.17
C ILE A 259 1.23 38.61 3.14
N GLN A 260 2.52 38.31 3.11
CA GLN A 260 3.02 37.17 2.33
C GLN A 260 2.86 35.88 3.14
N PRO A 261 2.44 34.77 2.52
CA PRO A 261 2.37 33.49 3.22
C PRO A 261 3.75 33.05 3.70
N LYS A 262 3.84 32.68 4.98
CA LYS A 262 5.02 32.03 5.55
C LYS A 262 4.86 30.52 5.42
N ILE A 263 5.80 29.87 4.75
CA ILE A 263 5.89 28.41 4.65
C ILE A 263 7.24 28.01 5.22
N GLU A 264 7.24 27.08 6.16
CA GLU A 264 8.48 26.59 6.77
C GLU A 264 9.25 25.72 5.75
N GLY A 265 10.58 25.78 5.78
CA GLY A 265 11.40 24.93 4.92
C GLY A 265 11.27 23.45 5.29
N PRO A 266 11.64 22.50 4.40
CA PRO A 266 11.49 21.08 4.67
C PRO A 266 12.20 20.60 5.96
N MET A 267 13.35 21.19 6.29
CA MET A 267 14.09 20.84 7.51
C MET A 267 13.39 21.35 8.77
N GLU A 268 12.77 22.53 8.70
CA GLU A 268 11.94 23.08 9.77
C GLU A 268 10.67 22.26 9.95
N GLU A 269 10.01 21.83 8.87
CA GLU A 269 8.85 20.92 8.96
C GLU A 269 9.22 19.60 9.66
N ILE A 270 10.38 19.02 9.33
CA ILE A 270 10.89 17.80 9.97
C ILE A 270 11.27 18.06 11.43
N ALA A 271 11.83 19.23 11.74
CA ALA A 271 12.19 19.60 13.10
C ALA A 271 10.94 19.81 13.97
N TYR A 272 9.90 20.46 13.45
CA TYR A 272 8.80 20.99 14.26
C TYR A 272 7.53 20.13 14.25
N GLY A 273 7.19 19.45 13.15
CA GLY A 273 6.04 18.54 13.11
C GLY A 273 6.24 17.35 14.06
N PRO A 274 7.23 16.47 13.78
CA PRO A 274 7.55 15.33 14.63
C PRO A 274 7.86 15.68 16.09
N SER A 275 8.54 16.81 16.38
CA SER A 275 8.82 17.19 17.78
C SER A 275 7.56 17.61 18.55
N ALA A 276 6.63 18.34 17.92
CA ALA A 276 5.34 18.64 18.55
C ALA A 276 4.48 17.38 18.71
N TRP A 277 4.53 16.48 17.72
CA TRP A 277 3.86 15.19 17.82
C TRP A 277 4.38 14.35 18.98
N LEU A 278 5.69 14.28 19.18
CA LEU A 278 6.29 13.62 20.34
C LEU A 278 5.77 14.23 21.65
N TRP A 279 5.77 15.56 21.78
CA TRP A 279 5.27 16.23 22.99
C TRP A 279 3.82 15.85 23.31
N ASP A 280 2.94 15.93 22.31
CA ASP A 280 1.53 15.56 22.45
C ASP A 280 1.35 14.09 22.80
N TYR A 281 2.10 13.21 22.15
CA TYR A 281 2.08 11.78 22.44
C TYR A 281 2.48 11.49 23.88
N LEU A 282 3.56 12.13 24.36
CA LEU A 282 4.07 11.92 25.71
C LEU A 282 3.08 12.40 26.78
N ARG A 283 2.65 13.66 26.72
CA ARG A 283 1.78 14.25 27.76
C ARG A 283 0.37 13.64 27.81
N ARG A 284 -0.09 13.04 26.70
CA ARG A 284 -1.39 12.37 26.58
C ARG A 284 -1.33 10.88 26.90
N SER A 285 -0.21 10.18 26.62
CA SER A 285 -0.05 8.76 26.93
C SER A 285 0.06 8.45 28.43
N GLY A 286 0.42 9.45 29.25
CA GLY A 286 0.64 9.27 30.68
C GLY A 286 2.00 8.64 31.04
N GLN A 287 2.82 8.34 30.03
CA GLN A 287 4.18 7.82 30.17
C GLN A 287 5.15 8.88 30.70
N ARG A 288 6.32 8.45 31.18
CA ARG A 288 7.28 9.34 31.86
C ARG A 288 8.33 9.93 30.94
N GLY A 289 8.47 9.37 29.74
CA GLY A 289 9.50 9.78 28.81
C GLY A 289 9.71 8.77 27.70
N TYR A 290 10.93 8.77 27.17
CA TYR A 290 11.36 7.98 26.04
C TYR A 290 12.59 7.15 26.35
N PHE A 291 12.63 5.96 25.76
CA PHE A 291 13.80 5.12 25.67
C PHE A 291 14.20 4.95 24.21
N LEU A 292 15.47 5.25 23.87
CA LEU A 292 15.98 5.09 22.51
C LEU A 292 17.23 4.20 22.49
N PRO A 293 17.22 3.07 21.75
CA PRO A 293 18.43 2.37 21.33
C PRO A 293 19.25 3.27 20.39
N LEU A 294 20.27 3.94 20.94
CA LEU A 294 21.07 4.91 20.19
C LEU A 294 22.31 4.23 19.60
N SER A 295 22.33 4.09 18.28
CA SER A 295 23.42 3.41 17.56
C SER A 295 24.58 4.31 17.15
N GLY A 296 24.43 5.64 17.22
CA GLY A 296 25.42 6.59 16.68
C GLY A 296 25.44 6.67 15.14
N GLY A 297 24.44 6.06 14.49
CA GLY A 297 24.14 6.21 13.07
C GLY A 297 23.10 7.32 12.81
N ALA A 298 22.86 7.63 11.53
CA ALA A 298 22.04 8.77 11.13
C ALA A 298 20.62 8.72 11.68
N ASP A 299 19.90 7.60 11.55
CA ASP A 299 18.47 7.54 11.88
C ASP A 299 18.18 7.63 13.38
N SER A 300 18.93 6.89 14.19
CA SER A 300 18.81 6.95 15.65
C SER A 300 19.23 8.33 16.17
N SER A 301 20.23 8.96 15.55
CA SER A 301 20.63 10.34 15.87
C SER A 301 19.58 11.36 15.45
N SER A 302 18.89 11.18 14.31
CA SER A 302 17.76 12.02 13.92
C SER A 302 16.62 11.91 14.91
N THR A 303 16.31 10.69 15.37
CA THR A 303 15.29 10.44 16.40
C THR A 303 15.67 11.14 17.72
N ALA A 304 16.93 11.02 18.16
CA ALA A 304 17.42 11.71 19.35
C ALA A 304 17.36 13.24 19.20
N ALA A 305 17.73 13.78 18.03
CA ALA A 305 17.66 15.20 17.73
C ALA A 305 16.22 15.72 17.82
N LEU A 306 15.22 14.98 17.35
CA LEU A 306 13.81 15.36 17.46
C LEU A 306 13.34 15.44 18.92
N VAL A 307 13.78 14.53 19.79
CA VAL A 307 13.51 14.61 21.24
C VAL A 307 14.19 15.84 21.86
N GLY A 308 15.43 16.13 21.46
CA GLY A 308 16.13 17.35 21.88
C GLY A 308 15.40 18.62 21.47
N ILE A 309 14.98 18.71 20.20
CA ILE A 309 14.23 19.85 19.64
C ILE A 309 12.87 19.98 20.32
N MET A 310 12.20 18.87 20.65
CA MET A 310 10.98 18.87 21.47
C MET A 310 11.26 19.54 22.82
N CYS A 311 12.31 19.13 23.53
CA CYS A 311 12.68 19.72 24.84
C CYS A 311 12.99 21.21 24.72
N GLN A 312 13.73 21.63 23.68
CA GLN A 312 14.00 23.05 23.39
C GLN A 312 12.70 23.84 23.23
N ARG A 313 11.71 23.29 22.51
CA ARG A 313 10.42 23.95 22.27
C ARG A 313 9.55 24.01 23.52
N VAL A 314 9.49 22.93 24.30
CA VAL A 314 8.79 22.91 25.60
C VAL A 314 9.37 23.96 26.54
N PHE A 315 10.71 24.05 26.61
CA PHE A 315 11.37 25.05 27.43
C PHE A 315 11.09 26.47 26.93
N LYS A 316 11.14 26.70 25.61
CA LYS A 316 10.78 27.98 24.99
C LYS A 316 9.33 28.37 25.33
N GLU A 317 8.39 27.44 25.30
CA GLU A 317 7.00 27.68 25.69
C GLU A 317 6.88 28.13 27.15
N LEU A 318 7.62 27.45 28.03
CA LEU A 318 7.65 27.76 29.46
C LEU A 318 8.22 29.17 29.73
N THR A 319 9.15 29.66 28.92
CA THR A 319 9.82 30.95 29.14
C THR A 319 9.17 32.10 28.39
N GLU A 320 8.74 31.88 27.14
CA GLU A 320 8.30 32.91 26.19
C GLU A 320 6.82 32.80 25.82
N GLY A 321 6.11 31.75 26.24
CA GLY A 321 4.69 31.55 25.93
C GLY A 321 3.76 32.59 26.57
N THR A 322 2.47 32.51 26.25
CA THR A 322 1.45 33.27 26.97
C THR A 322 1.35 32.78 28.41
N GLU A 323 0.88 33.61 29.36
CA GLU A 323 0.75 33.17 30.76
C GLU A 323 -0.11 31.90 30.92
N ARG A 324 -1.15 31.78 30.10
CA ARG A 324 -1.95 30.56 29.98
C ARG A 324 -1.08 29.36 29.54
N SER A 325 -0.36 29.51 28.43
CA SER A 325 0.43 28.43 27.86
C SER A 325 1.60 28.01 28.76
N LYS A 326 2.26 28.98 29.42
CA LYS A 326 3.28 28.71 30.44
C LYS A 326 2.73 27.87 31.58
N ALA A 327 1.56 28.25 32.12
CA ALA A 327 0.94 27.51 33.21
C ALA A 327 0.56 26.08 32.79
N ALA A 328 -0.02 25.91 31.59
CA ALA A 328 -0.37 24.60 31.05
C ALA A 328 0.87 23.72 30.79
N THR A 329 1.90 24.30 30.16
CA THR A 329 3.16 23.61 29.87
C THR A 329 3.87 23.18 31.15
N LEU A 330 3.91 24.05 32.17
CA LEU A 330 4.50 23.70 33.46
C LEU A 330 3.73 22.56 34.14
N ALA A 331 2.40 22.58 34.08
CA ALA A 331 1.57 21.50 34.60
C ALA A 331 1.85 20.18 33.87
N ASP A 332 1.98 20.20 32.55
CA ASP A 332 2.30 19.02 31.74
C ASP A 332 3.73 18.51 32.01
N ILE A 333 4.73 19.38 32.14
CA ILE A 333 6.09 19.01 32.54
C ILE A 333 6.09 18.26 33.87
N ARG A 334 5.39 18.80 34.87
CA ARG A 334 5.27 18.18 36.21
C ARG A 334 4.53 16.85 36.16
N LYS A 335 3.50 16.75 35.31
CA LYS A 335 2.72 15.52 35.09
C LYS A 335 3.55 14.42 34.42
N VAL A 336 4.30 14.75 33.37
CA VAL A 336 5.14 13.80 32.62
C VAL A 336 6.31 13.33 33.48
N THR A 337 7.03 14.25 34.10
CA THR A 337 8.16 13.91 35.00
C THR A 337 7.70 13.24 36.29
N LYS A 338 6.40 13.36 36.62
CA LYS A 338 5.77 12.93 37.88
C LYS A 338 6.38 13.62 39.10
N ARG A 339 6.76 14.90 38.95
CA ARG A 339 7.42 15.71 39.98
C ARG A 339 6.63 17.01 40.18
N PRO A 340 5.79 17.13 41.23
CA PRO A 340 4.82 18.23 41.35
C PRO A 340 5.45 19.61 41.55
N PHE A 341 6.67 19.69 42.09
CA PHE A 341 7.37 20.95 42.34
C PHE A 341 8.50 21.23 41.36
N TYR A 342 8.70 20.35 40.38
CA TYR A 342 9.78 20.49 39.42
C TYR A 342 9.48 21.62 38.43
N THR A 343 10.49 22.45 38.20
CA THR A 343 10.53 23.47 37.16
C THR A 343 11.92 23.37 36.52
N PRO A 344 12.03 23.05 35.23
CA PRO A 344 13.32 22.84 34.61
C PRO A 344 14.12 24.16 34.55
N PRO A 345 15.40 24.18 34.96
CA PRO A 345 16.29 25.33 34.78
C PRO A 345 16.80 25.47 33.34
N SER A 346 16.81 24.38 32.57
CA SER A 346 17.21 24.36 31.16
C SER A 346 16.47 23.25 30.39
N TRP A 347 16.48 23.32 29.06
CA TRP A 347 15.91 22.28 28.23
C TRP A 347 16.69 20.96 28.32
N GLN A 348 18.00 21.00 28.57
CA GLN A 348 18.82 19.81 28.77
C GLN A 348 18.49 19.11 30.09
N ASP A 349 18.23 19.87 31.17
CA ASP A 349 17.80 19.27 32.44
C ASP A 349 16.45 18.57 32.27
N PHE A 350 15.51 19.22 31.57
CA PHE A 350 14.25 18.59 31.21
C PHE A 350 14.45 17.31 30.38
N CYS A 351 15.29 17.35 29.35
CA CYS A 351 15.64 16.19 28.52
C CYS A 351 16.18 15.05 29.38
N GLY A 352 17.07 15.31 30.33
CA GLY A 352 17.64 14.30 31.23
C GLY A 352 16.62 13.63 32.16
N LYS A 353 15.50 14.28 32.46
CA LYS A 353 14.41 13.70 33.26
C LYS A 353 13.48 12.78 32.45
N ILE A 354 13.41 12.97 31.13
CA ILE A 354 12.44 12.27 30.27
C ILE A 354 13.08 11.42 29.17
N PHE A 355 14.40 11.47 28.98
CA PHE A 355 15.03 10.79 27.84
C PHE A 355 16.20 9.91 28.27
N VAL A 356 16.03 8.61 28.05
CA VAL A 356 17.04 7.60 28.29
C VAL A 356 17.51 7.04 26.96
N THR A 357 18.83 6.94 26.78
CA THR A 357 19.44 6.38 25.58
C THR A 357 20.37 5.23 25.94
N CYS A 358 20.43 4.21 25.09
CA CYS A 358 21.31 3.07 25.32
C CYS A 358 22.05 2.66 24.05
N TYR A 359 23.38 2.63 24.10
CA TYR A 359 24.21 2.01 23.06
C TYR A 359 24.38 0.52 23.35
N MET A 360 23.93 -0.35 22.43
CA MET A 360 23.95 -1.81 22.60
C MET A 360 24.98 -2.46 21.68
N ALA A 361 26.21 -2.58 22.17
CA ALA A 361 27.39 -3.00 21.42
C ALA A 361 27.37 -4.49 21.06
N SER A 362 27.77 -4.81 19.82
CA SER A 362 28.19 -6.16 19.40
C SER A 362 29.71 -6.34 19.58
N GLU A 363 30.25 -7.51 19.25
CA GLU A 363 31.71 -7.75 19.19
C GLU A 363 32.41 -6.98 18.08
N HIS A 364 31.64 -6.40 17.17
CA HIS A 364 32.12 -5.71 15.96
C HIS A 364 31.85 -4.21 15.99
N SER A 365 31.21 -3.73 17.06
CA SER A 365 30.95 -2.32 17.28
C SER A 365 32.25 -1.53 17.40
N GLY A 366 32.43 -0.56 16.51
CA GLY A 366 33.58 0.34 16.48
C GLY A 366 33.57 1.35 17.64
N SER A 367 34.74 1.81 18.05
CA SER A 367 34.87 2.88 19.06
C SER A 367 34.21 4.20 18.61
N GLU A 368 34.15 4.43 17.30
CA GLU A 368 33.62 5.66 16.71
C GLU A 368 32.10 5.76 16.80
N THR A 369 31.34 4.70 16.51
CA THR A 369 29.86 4.71 16.62
C THR A 369 29.43 4.92 18.07
N ARG A 370 30.13 4.27 19.01
CA ARG A 370 29.93 4.46 20.44
C ARG A 370 30.23 5.90 20.88
N SER A 371 31.37 6.46 20.46
CA SER A 371 31.74 7.84 20.79
C SER A 371 30.70 8.84 20.29
N ARG A 372 30.18 8.67 19.07
CA ARG A 372 29.11 9.54 18.53
C ARG A 372 27.83 9.46 19.36
N ALA A 373 27.41 8.26 19.73
CA ALA A 373 26.23 8.07 20.58
C ALA A 373 26.39 8.72 21.96
N GLU A 374 27.53 8.51 22.62
CA GLU A 374 27.84 9.09 23.93
C GLU A 374 27.91 10.63 23.89
N ASN A 375 28.59 11.19 22.89
CA ASN A 375 28.71 12.64 22.71
C ASN A 375 27.36 13.30 22.42
N LEU A 376 26.56 12.70 21.53
CA LEU A 376 25.24 13.22 21.20
C LEU A 376 24.33 13.20 22.43
N ALA A 377 24.26 12.08 23.16
CA ALA A 377 23.44 12.00 24.36
C ALA A 377 23.86 13.03 25.41
N LYS A 378 25.17 13.24 25.58
CA LYS A 378 25.72 14.28 26.47
C LYS A 378 25.32 15.70 26.04
N GLN A 379 25.39 16.03 24.75
CA GLN A 379 24.97 17.35 24.23
C GLN A 379 23.48 17.61 24.46
N LEU A 380 22.65 16.57 24.35
CA LEU A 380 21.21 16.66 24.59
C LEU A 380 20.85 16.74 26.08
N GLY A 381 21.75 16.33 26.98
CA GLY A 381 21.45 16.14 28.41
C GLY A 381 20.71 14.84 28.72
N ALA A 382 20.65 13.88 27.78
CA ALA A 382 19.95 12.61 27.97
C ALA A 382 20.69 11.68 28.94
N ASN A 383 19.95 10.83 29.67
CA ASN A 383 20.55 9.81 30.51
C ASN A 383 21.06 8.66 29.62
N HIS A 384 22.38 8.51 29.51
CA HIS A 384 23.01 7.57 28.58
C HIS A 384 23.67 6.40 29.30
N THR A 385 23.52 5.20 28.73
CA THR A 385 24.25 4.01 29.18
C THR A 385 24.66 3.14 27.99
N SER A 386 25.60 2.23 28.23
CA SER A 386 26.13 1.33 27.22
C SER A 386 26.18 -0.09 27.77
N ILE A 387 25.73 -1.06 26.96
CA ILE A 387 25.72 -2.49 27.32
C ILE A 387 26.27 -3.33 26.18
N ALA A 388 26.79 -4.51 26.51
CA ALA A 388 27.18 -5.52 25.52
C ALA A 388 26.04 -6.52 25.32
N ILE A 389 25.64 -6.78 24.07
CA ILE A 389 24.55 -7.73 23.76
C ILE A 389 25.03 -9.18 23.69
N ARG A 390 26.34 -9.40 23.54
CA ARG A 390 26.96 -10.72 23.36
C ARG A 390 26.51 -11.77 24.40
N PRO A 391 26.48 -11.48 25.72
CA PRO A 391 26.08 -12.50 26.69
C PRO A 391 24.67 -13.06 26.44
N ILE A 392 23.76 -12.21 25.96
CA ILE A 392 22.38 -12.59 25.64
C ILE A 392 22.36 -13.47 24.39
N THR A 393 23.05 -13.06 23.33
CA THR A 393 23.07 -13.82 22.07
C THR A 393 23.79 -15.16 22.22
N ASP A 394 24.88 -15.20 22.99
CA ASP A 394 25.60 -16.44 23.30
C ASP A 394 24.74 -17.42 24.11
N ALA A 395 23.92 -16.92 25.05
CA ALA A 395 22.98 -17.75 25.78
C ALA A 395 21.92 -18.37 24.86
N ILE A 396 21.36 -17.59 23.93
CA ILE A 396 20.37 -18.09 22.97
C ILE A 396 20.98 -19.15 22.04
N VAL A 397 22.19 -18.92 21.53
CA VAL A 397 22.90 -19.91 20.69
C VAL A 397 23.16 -21.19 21.47
N LYS A 398 23.56 -21.10 22.75
CA LYS A 398 23.75 -22.29 23.61
C LYS A 398 22.46 -23.07 23.81
N VAL A 399 21.32 -22.40 23.97
CA VAL A 399 20.00 -23.06 24.08
C VAL A 399 19.65 -23.76 22.77
N PHE A 400 19.87 -23.13 21.62
CA PHE A 400 19.63 -23.76 20.32
C PHE A 400 20.49 -25.03 20.12
N GLN A 401 21.74 -25.02 20.60
CA GLN A 401 22.64 -26.17 20.54
C GLN A 401 22.18 -27.36 21.41
N GLN A 402 21.20 -27.17 22.31
CA GLN A 402 20.59 -28.27 23.07
C GLN A 402 19.58 -29.07 22.24
N CYS A 403 19.13 -28.54 21.09
CA CYS A 403 18.31 -29.29 20.16
C CYS A 403 19.13 -30.47 19.61
N HIS A 404 18.73 -31.71 19.92
CA HIS A 404 19.47 -32.95 19.57
C HIS A 404 19.33 -33.37 18.10
N PHE A 405 19.58 -32.45 17.15
CA PHE A 405 19.68 -32.76 15.73
C PHE A 405 21.16 -32.70 15.29
N GLU A 406 21.58 -33.55 14.33
CA GLU A 406 22.98 -33.62 13.90
C GLU A 406 23.52 -32.28 13.34
N GLY A 407 22.64 -31.40 12.83
CA GLY A 407 22.97 -30.09 12.25
C GLY A 407 22.90 -28.88 13.20
N THR A 408 22.66 -29.04 14.51
CA THR A 408 22.53 -27.90 15.46
C THR A 408 23.86 -27.43 16.04
N LYS A 409 24.97 -28.10 15.70
CA LYS A 409 26.32 -27.72 16.11
C LYS A 409 26.79 -26.50 15.31
N ILE A 410 26.49 -25.31 15.82
CA ILE A 410 27.13 -24.07 15.38
C ILE A 410 28.58 -24.10 15.91
N GLU A 411 29.52 -24.58 15.09
CA GLU A 411 30.94 -24.60 15.43
C GLU A 411 31.49 -23.18 15.38
N LYS A 412 31.75 -22.59 16.55
CA LYS A 412 32.60 -21.40 16.66
C LYS A 412 34.05 -21.79 16.33
N SER A 413 34.37 -22.02 15.05
CA SER A 413 35.75 -22.28 14.66
C SER A 413 36.59 -21.03 14.94
N LYS A 414 37.47 -21.16 15.93
CA LYS A 414 38.56 -20.21 16.14
C LYS A 414 39.39 -20.20 14.86
N ALA A 415 39.51 -19.03 14.23
CA ALA A 415 40.33 -18.72 13.07
C ALA A 415 39.83 -19.25 11.69
N GLN A 416 38.77 -18.64 11.15
CA GLN A 416 38.77 -18.09 9.78
C GLN A 416 37.81 -16.87 9.71
N PRO A 417 38.20 -15.72 9.12
CA PRO A 417 37.41 -14.48 9.10
C PRO A 417 36.29 -14.48 8.04
N VAL A 418 35.84 -15.66 7.61
CA VAL A 418 34.77 -15.84 6.64
C VAL A 418 33.83 -16.86 7.25
N TRP A 419 32.61 -16.42 7.58
CA TRP A 419 31.53 -17.32 7.98
C TRP A 419 31.21 -18.23 6.79
N ASN A 420 31.85 -19.40 6.71
CA ASN A 420 31.63 -20.43 5.69
C ASN A 420 30.43 -21.34 6.02
N ALA A 421 29.41 -20.80 6.68
CA ALA A 421 28.13 -21.49 6.89
C ALA A 421 27.11 -21.03 5.83
N SER A 422 26.10 -21.86 5.55
CA SER A 422 25.01 -21.50 4.64
C SER A 422 24.48 -20.09 4.91
N GLY A 423 24.11 -19.31 3.88
CA GLY A 423 23.63 -17.93 4.06
C GLY A 423 22.46 -17.78 5.06
N THR A 424 21.75 -18.87 5.36
CA THR A 424 20.72 -18.95 6.40
C THR A 424 21.26 -18.77 7.82
N GLU A 425 22.43 -19.34 8.14
CA GLU A 425 23.03 -19.23 9.48
C GLU A 425 23.49 -17.80 9.78
N ASP A 426 24.18 -17.15 8.83
CA ASP A 426 24.63 -15.76 8.97
C ASP A 426 23.45 -14.81 9.22
N ILE A 427 22.38 -14.94 8.44
CA ILE A 427 21.15 -14.16 8.62
C ILE A 427 20.52 -14.44 10.00
N ALA A 428 20.50 -15.70 10.45
CA ALA A 428 19.94 -16.06 11.75
C ALA A 428 20.73 -15.43 12.91
N LEU A 429 22.06 -15.43 12.85
CA LEU A 429 22.93 -14.84 13.86
C LEU A 429 22.84 -13.30 13.89
N GLN A 430 22.70 -12.64 12.74
CA GLN A 430 22.44 -11.20 12.69
C GLN A 430 21.05 -10.87 13.26
N ASN A 431 20.04 -11.64 12.89
CA ASN A 431 18.68 -11.46 13.38
C ASN A 431 18.58 -11.60 14.90
N ILE A 432 19.30 -12.56 15.50
CA ILE A 432 19.24 -12.75 16.95
C ILE A 432 19.91 -11.60 17.70
N GLN A 433 20.99 -11.03 17.16
CA GLN A 433 21.58 -9.79 17.69
C GLN A 433 20.58 -8.63 17.62
N ALA A 434 19.89 -8.47 16.49
CA ALA A 434 18.92 -7.40 16.29
C ALA A 434 17.70 -7.52 17.23
N ARG A 435 17.12 -8.73 17.36
CA ARG A 435 15.98 -9.00 18.26
C ARG A 435 16.35 -8.90 19.74
N SER A 436 17.56 -9.32 20.11
CA SER A 436 18.02 -9.22 21.51
C SER A 436 18.08 -7.76 21.97
N ARG A 437 18.46 -6.82 21.08
CA ARG A 437 18.43 -5.39 21.37
C ARG A 437 17.01 -4.88 21.62
N MET A 438 16.03 -5.34 20.84
CA MET A 438 14.62 -5.00 21.05
C MET A 438 14.13 -5.47 22.42
N VAL A 439 14.36 -6.75 22.76
CA VAL A 439 13.97 -7.30 24.07
C VAL A 439 14.57 -6.48 25.20
N MET A 440 15.86 -6.16 25.08
CA MET A 440 16.57 -5.35 26.07
C MET A 440 16.04 -3.92 26.14
N ALA A 441 15.66 -3.32 25.01
CA ALA A 441 15.10 -1.98 24.95
C ALA A 441 13.79 -1.86 25.73
N TYR A 442 12.87 -2.80 25.55
CA TYR A 442 11.60 -2.81 26.30
C TYR A 442 11.81 -3.11 27.79
N PHE A 443 12.69 -4.05 28.12
CA PHE A 443 13.03 -4.33 29.52
C PHE A 443 13.59 -3.09 30.23
N MET A 444 14.50 -2.36 29.57
CA MET A 444 15.03 -1.11 30.10
C MET A 444 13.96 -0.02 30.16
N ALA A 445 13.14 0.14 29.13
CA ALA A 445 12.08 1.16 29.11
C ALA A 445 11.11 1.03 30.31
N GLN A 446 10.88 -0.19 30.79
CA GLN A 446 10.05 -0.46 31.96
C GLN A 446 10.77 -0.20 33.30
N LEU A 447 12.08 -0.48 33.40
CA LEU A 447 12.82 -0.41 34.66
C LEU A 447 13.67 0.84 34.85
N MET A 448 13.99 1.56 33.78
CA MET A 448 14.86 2.73 33.87
C MET A 448 14.28 3.83 34.75
N PRO A 449 12.97 4.16 34.73
CA PRO A 449 12.41 5.11 35.68
C PRO A 449 12.60 4.70 37.16
N TRP A 450 12.55 3.41 37.47
CA TRP A 450 12.86 2.88 38.80
C TRP A 450 14.35 3.05 39.13
N ALA A 451 15.24 2.68 38.21
CA ALA A 451 16.68 2.74 38.42
C ALA A 451 17.22 4.17 38.52
N THR A 452 16.75 5.08 37.68
CA THR A 452 17.26 6.46 37.61
C THR A 452 16.73 7.33 38.74
N ASP A 453 15.49 7.12 39.18
CA ASP A 453 14.93 7.86 40.32
C ASP A 453 15.62 7.47 41.64
N GLN A 454 15.98 6.20 41.85
CA GLN A 454 16.72 5.76 43.04
C GLN A 454 18.13 6.35 43.11
N ALA A 455 18.75 6.63 41.97
CA ALA A 455 20.09 7.21 41.89
C ALA A 455 20.13 8.73 42.14
N MET A 456 18.99 9.44 42.07
CA MET A 456 18.93 10.88 42.26
C MET A 456 18.77 11.25 43.75
N GLN A 457 19.85 11.71 44.38
CA GLN A 457 19.82 12.24 45.75
C GLN A 457 19.08 13.60 45.80
N GLY A 458 18.10 13.75 46.70
CA GLY A 458 17.42 15.02 47.00
C GLY A 458 16.22 15.38 46.09
N ASP A 459 16.07 14.71 44.95
CA ASP A 459 14.95 14.83 44.01
C ASP A 459 14.65 13.42 43.46
N ALA A 460 14.36 12.48 44.37
CA ALA A 460 13.97 11.13 44.00
C ALA A 460 12.58 11.21 43.35
N GLY A 461 12.49 10.85 42.08
CA GLY A 461 11.18 10.73 41.42
C GLY A 461 10.36 9.60 42.05
N PRO A 462 9.13 9.37 41.58
CA PRO A 462 8.24 8.38 42.19
C PRO A 462 8.77 6.94 42.18
N GLY A 463 9.79 6.61 41.39
CA GLY A 463 10.35 5.25 41.30
C GLY A 463 9.44 4.26 40.58
N TRP A 464 8.36 4.72 39.95
CA TRP A 464 7.42 3.93 39.15
C TRP A 464 7.06 4.62 37.83
N GLY A 465 6.51 3.86 36.88
CA GLY A 465 6.17 4.29 35.51
C GLY A 465 7.11 3.71 34.46
N SER A 466 6.78 3.92 33.19
CA SER A 466 7.52 3.39 32.04
C SER A 466 7.88 4.49 31.02
N LEU A 467 8.79 4.15 30.12
CA LEU A 467 9.21 4.97 28.98
C LEU A 467 8.63 4.39 27.69
N LEU A 468 8.32 5.26 26.73
CA LEU A 468 7.98 4.85 25.36
C LEU A 468 9.26 4.49 24.61
N VAL A 469 9.33 3.28 24.05
CA VAL A 469 10.42 2.88 23.17
C VAL A 469 10.29 3.61 21.84
N LEU A 470 11.35 4.31 21.44
CA LEU A 470 11.45 5.01 20.17
C LEU A 470 12.11 4.13 19.11
N GLY A 471 11.43 3.98 17.97
CA GLY A 471 11.97 3.36 16.77
C GLY A 471 12.69 4.37 15.91
N SER A 472 13.63 3.89 15.09
CA SER A 472 14.44 4.73 14.19
C SER A 472 14.55 4.16 12.77
N ALA A 473 13.56 3.39 12.32
CA ALA A 473 13.51 2.94 10.92
C ALA A 473 12.97 4.08 10.03
N ASN A 474 13.65 4.41 8.94
CA ASN A 474 13.16 5.42 7.99
C ASN A 474 12.21 4.82 6.94
N VAL A 475 11.60 5.70 6.14
CA VAL A 475 10.56 5.29 5.19
C VAL A 475 11.12 4.42 4.05
N ASP A 476 12.39 4.59 3.68
CA ASP A 476 13.01 3.90 2.55
C ASP A 476 13.31 2.44 2.94
N GLU A 477 13.88 2.25 4.14
CA GLU A 477 14.07 0.94 4.76
C GLU A 477 12.74 0.22 4.97
N ALA A 478 11.71 0.94 5.43
CA ALA A 478 10.36 0.43 5.61
C ALA A 478 9.73 -0.05 4.29
N LEU A 479 9.89 0.73 3.21
CA LEU A 479 9.39 0.42 1.87
C LEU A 479 10.11 -0.76 1.24
N ARG A 480 11.42 -0.90 1.51
CA ARG A 480 12.24 -1.99 1.00
C ARG A 480 12.18 -3.24 1.89
N GLY A 481 11.82 -3.10 3.16
CA GLY A 481 11.79 -4.21 4.11
C GLY A 481 13.18 -4.55 4.60
N TYR A 482 14.07 -3.56 4.56
CA TYR A 482 15.47 -3.66 4.94
C TYR A 482 15.61 -3.41 6.44
N TYR A 483 15.00 -4.30 7.23
CA TYR A 483 15.06 -4.34 8.69
C TYR A 483 14.74 -5.76 9.16
N THR A 484 15.20 -6.13 10.37
CA THR A 484 14.87 -7.44 10.94
C THR A 484 13.48 -7.38 11.56
N LYS A 485 12.59 -8.30 11.19
CA LYS A 485 11.27 -8.37 11.83
C LYS A 485 11.43 -8.61 13.34
N TYR A 486 10.82 -7.74 14.14
CA TYR A 486 10.90 -7.68 15.61
C TYR A 486 12.28 -7.31 16.18
N ASP A 487 13.10 -6.55 15.45
CA ASP A 487 14.23 -5.82 16.03
C ASP A 487 13.79 -4.42 16.55
N CYS A 488 14.74 -3.52 16.80
CA CYS A 488 14.45 -2.15 17.26
C CYS A 488 13.67 -1.29 16.24
N SER A 489 13.35 -1.80 15.04
CA SER A 489 12.33 -1.21 14.15
C SER A 489 10.91 -1.40 14.70
N ALA A 490 10.68 -2.40 15.55
CA ALA A 490 9.46 -2.60 16.31
C ALA A 490 9.57 -1.86 17.67
N ALA A 491 8.91 -0.72 17.74
CA ALA A 491 8.91 0.19 18.89
C ALA A 491 7.49 0.72 19.12
N ASP A 492 7.24 1.38 20.26
CA ASP A 492 5.93 1.97 20.58
C ASP A 492 5.56 3.06 19.56
N VAL A 493 6.53 3.94 19.27
CA VAL A 493 6.39 5.03 18.30
C VAL A 493 7.67 5.24 17.50
N ASN A 494 7.54 5.66 16.24
CA ASN A 494 8.67 5.96 15.36
C ASN A 494 8.44 7.34 14.69
N PRO A 495 9.12 8.41 15.15
CA PRO A 495 8.91 9.76 14.64
C PRO A 495 9.49 10.00 13.23
N ILE A 496 10.38 9.12 12.76
CA ILE A 496 11.04 9.26 11.45
C ILE A 496 10.56 8.25 10.40
N GLY A 497 9.64 7.34 10.75
CA GLY A 497 9.14 6.29 9.85
C GLY A 497 8.44 6.80 8.57
N GLY A 498 8.07 8.08 8.53
CA GLY A 498 7.51 8.75 7.36
C GLY A 498 8.52 9.56 6.53
N ILE A 499 9.78 9.67 6.97
CA ILE A 499 10.81 10.54 6.39
C ILE A 499 11.85 9.70 5.63
N ASN A 500 12.28 10.18 4.47
CA ASN A 500 13.32 9.53 3.66
C ASN A 500 14.74 9.86 4.16
N LYS A 501 15.70 9.02 3.83
CA LYS A 501 17.08 9.11 4.32
C LYS A 501 17.76 10.42 3.90
N ARG A 502 17.48 10.90 2.68
CA ARG A 502 18.05 12.15 2.15
C ARG A 502 17.62 13.34 3.00
N ASP A 503 16.33 13.44 3.28
CA ASP A 503 15.75 14.48 4.12
C ASP A 503 16.27 14.34 5.57
N LEU A 504 16.48 13.13 6.09
CA LEU A 504 17.09 12.91 7.42
C LEU A 504 18.54 13.40 7.48
N LYS A 505 19.36 13.09 6.46
CA LYS A 505 20.76 13.56 6.40
C LYS A 505 20.83 15.08 6.32
N ALA A 506 20.01 15.69 5.48
CA ALA A 506 19.90 17.15 5.40
C ALA A 506 19.43 17.75 6.74
N PHE A 507 18.49 17.08 7.43
CA PHE A 507 17.99 17.51 8.73
C PHE A 507 19.08 17.46 9.81
N LEU A 508 19.94 16.43 9.82
CA LEU A 508 21.06 16.35 10.76
C LEU A 508 22.02 17.54 10.62
N ILE A 509 22.40 17.88 9.39
CA ILE A 509 23.27 19.03 9.09
C ILE A 509 22.60 20.33 9.52
N TRP A 510 21.32 20.49 9.17
CA TRP A 510 20.54 21.67 9.56
C TRP A 510 20.42 21.78 11.09
N ALA A 511 20.11 20.69 11.79
CA ALA A 511 19.94 20.68 13.25
C ALA A 511 21.26 20.93 13.99
N ALA A 512 22.39 20.46 13.44
CA ALA A 512 23.71 20.77 14.00
C ALA A 512 23.94 22.28 14.07
N LYS A 513 23.64 22.98 12.98
CA LYS A 513 23.86 24.42 12.83
C LYS A 513 22.79 25.25 13.54
N GLU A 514 21.51 25.01 13.25
CA GLU A 514 20.41 25.89 13.65
C GLU A 514 19.87 25.57 15.05
N ARG A 515 20.13 24.37 15.59
CA ARG A 515 19.67 23.94 16.93
C ARG A 515 20.81 23.75 17.93
N GLY A 516 22.06 23.98 17.52
CA GLY A 516 23.24 23.92 18.39
C GLY A 516 23.64 22.51 18.83
N ILE A 517 23.31 21.47 18.05
CA ILE A 517 23.61 20.06 18.38
C ILE A 517 24.77 19.57 17.49
N GLY A 518 25.97 20.09 17.74
CA GLY A 518 27.12 19.95 16.84
C GLY A 518 27.55 18.52 16.49
N GLU A 519 27.32 17.52 17.36
CA GLU A 519 27.67 16.12 17.06
C GLU A 519 26.92 15.57 15.83
N LEU A 520 25.74 16.12 15.51
CA LEU A 520 24.94 15.67 14.37
C LEU A 520 25.65 15.88 13.03
N GLU A 521 26.53 16.88 12.91
CA GLU A 521 27.34 17.09 11.69
C GLU A 521 28.36 15.96 11.52
N ARG A 522 29.02 15.54 12.60
CA ARG A 522 29.93 14.38 12.58
C ARG A 522 29.18 13.09 12.25
N VAL A 523 27.95 12.92 12.74
CA VAL A 523 27.09 11.78 12.38
C VAL A 523 26.72 11.82 10.90
N ALA A 524 26.31 12.97 10.37
CA ALA A 524 25.90 13.11 8.96
C ALA A 524 27.04 12.84 7.98
N ASN A 525 28.28 13.18 8.37
CA ASN A 525 29.48 13.00 7.56
C ASN A 525 30.16 11.63 7.75
N ALA A 526 29.76 10.84 8.75
CA ALA A 526 30.29 9.50 8.97
C ALA A 526 29.83 8.55 7.85
N VAL A 527 30.70 7.63 7.44
CA VAL A 527 30.35 6.55 6.49
C VAL A 527 29.41 5.57 7.19
N PRO A 528 28.19 5.35 6.66
CA PRO A 528 27.24 4.42 7.26
C PRO A 528 27.66 2.95 7.07
N THR A 529 27.90 2.27 8.20
CA THR A 529 28.25 0.85 8.27
C THR A 529 27.36 0.14 9.30
N ALA A 530 26.78 -1.00 8.91
CA ALA A 530 26.12 -1.90 9.85
C ALA A 530 27.19 -2.82 10.48
N GLU A 531 27.69 -2.44 11.65
CA GLU A 531 28.78 -3.13 12.39
C GLU A 531 28.30 -4.46 13.04
N LEU A 532 27.76 -5.37 12.23
CA LEU A 532 27.34 -6.71 12.62
C LEU A 532 28.34 -7.81 12.21
N ARG A 533 29.43 -7.44 11.52
CA ARG A 533 30.49 -8.34 11.01
C ARG A 533 31.89 -7.82 11.38
N PRO A 534 32.90 -8.71 11.54
CA PRO A 534 34.28 -8.29 11.81
C PRO A 534 34.93 -7.59 10.59
N ASP A 535 35.63 -6.49 10.82
CA ASP A 535 36.30 -5.70 9.78
C ASP A 535 37.49 -6.42 9.15
N LYS A 536 37.33 -6.81 7.87
CA LYS A 536 38.25 -6.55 6.75
C LYS A 536 37.76 -7.25 5.48
N ALA A 537 37.98 -6.58 4.35
CA ALA A 537 37.68 -6.94 2.96
C ALA A 537 36.28 -6.52 2.47
N THR A 538 36.30 -5.37 1.79
CA THR A 538 35.37 -4.95 0.75
C THR A 538 35.16 -6.07 -0.27
N PHE A 539 34.26 -7.03 -0.01
CA PHE A 539 33.79 -7.96 -1.05
C PHE A 539 32.30 -8.30 -0.90
N CYS A 540 31.58 -7.85 -1.93
CA CYS A 540 30.26 -8.23 -2.43
C CYS A 540 29.41 -9.23 -1.65
N PHE A 541 28.23 -8.79 -1.22
CA PHE A 541 27.07 -9.66 -1.09
C PHE A 541 26.73 -10.28 -2.46
N TYR A 542 27.06 -11.56 -2.62
CA TYR A 542 26.31 -12.46 -3.49
C TYR A 542 25.82 -13.61 -2.61
N SER A 543 24.59 -13.50 -2.11
CA SER A 543 23.82 -14.62 -1.57
C SER A 543 22.32 -14.28 -1.55
N TYR A 544 21.79 -13.91 -2.71
CA TYR A 544 20.56 -14.54 -3.18
C TYR A 544 21.01 -15.63 -4.15
N VAL A 545 20.48 -16.86 -4.02
CA VAL A 545 20.60 -17.85 -5.09
C VAL A 545 20.07 -17.19 -6.38
N PRO A 546 20.88 -17.10 -7.46
CA PRO A 546 20.46 -16.47 -8.69
C PRO A 546 19.55 -17.42 -9.46
N ILE A 547 18.25 -17.16 -9.43
CA ILE A 547 17.33 -17.69 -10.44
C ILE A 547 17.16 -16.61 -11.50
N SER A 548 17.92 -16.78 -12.58
CA SER A 548 17.81 -15.99 -13.79
C SER A 548 16.45 -16.24 -14.48
N ALA A 549 15.58 -15.22 -14.38
CA ALA A 549 14.44 -14.85 -15.23
C ALA A 549 13.14 -15.70 -15.12
N PRO A 550 11.93 -15.08 -15.10
CA PRO A 550 11.58 -13.91 -15.90
C PRO A 550 11.18 -12.63 -15.13
N VAL A 551 12.10 -11.68 -15.22
CA VAL A 551 11.84 -10.25 -15.30
C VAL A 551 11.06 -9.98 -16.59
N ARG A 552 9.71 -9.90 -16.51
CA ARG A 552 8.77 -9.18 -17.41
C ARG A 552 7.35 -9.79 -17.27
N PHE A 553 6.63 -9.53 -16.18
CA PHE A 553 5.15 -9.55 -16.18
C PHE A 553 4.52 -8.85 -14.97
N MET A 554 5.28 -8.06 -14.19
CA MET A 554 4.82 -7.54 -12.89
C MET A 554 4.40 -6.06 -12.94
N ALA A 555 3.72 -5.63 -14.02
CA ALA A 555 3.36 -4.23 -14.20
C ALA A 555 1.85 -3.93 -14.31
N VAL A 556 0.96 -4.92 -14.39
CA VAL A 556 -0.48 -4.64 -14.59
C VAL A 556 -1.35 -5.66 -13.86
N ALA A 557 -1.68 -5.39 -12.59
CA ALA A 557 -2.81 -6.06 -11.91
C ALA A 557 -3.39 -5.32 -10.69
N CYS A 558 -2.80 -4.21 -10.20
CA CYS A 558 -3.26 -3.59 -8.94
C CYS A 558 -3.43 -2.07 -8.99
N ALA A 559 -3.79 -1.47 -10.13
CA ALA A 559 -3.89 -0.01 -10.18
C ALA A 559 -5.04 0.63 -10.98
N THR A 560 -5.91 -0.11 -11.67
CA THR A 560 -7.14 0.46 -12.24
C THR A 560 -8.28 -0.57 -12.33
N PRO A 561 -9.55 -0.19 -12.08
CA PRO A 561 -10.70 -0.98 -12.49
C PRO A 561 -10.90 -0.78 -14.00
N THR A 562 -10.17 -1.52 -14.82
CA THR A 562 -10.46 -1.63 -16.26
C THR A 562 -10.11 -3.03 -16.75
N THR A 563 -11.06 -3.65 -17.45
CA THR A 563 -11.01 -4.99 -18.04
C THR A 563 -9.94 -5.15 -19.14
N PRO A 564 -9.57 -6.38 -19.53
CA PRO A 564 -8.40 -6.68 -20.38
C PRO A 564 -8.51 -6.29 -21.88
N SER A 565 -9.51 -5.54 -22.33
CA SER A 565 -9.82 -5.38 -23.77
C SER A 565 -9.43 -4.05 -24.43
N ALA A 566 -8.72 -3.13 -23.75
CA ALA A 566 -8.31 -1.88 -24.39
C ALA A 566 -7.09 -2.04 -25.34
N ALA A 567 -7.13 -1.35 -26.47
CA ALA A 567 -6.31 -1.55 -27.68
C ALA A 567 -4.77 -1.31 -27.67
N PRO A 568 -4.05 -0.88 -26.60
CA PRO A 568 -2.59 -0.72 -26.68
C PRO A 568 -1.79 -2.05 -26.70
N TRP A 569 -2.41 -3.19 -26.39
CA TRP A 569 -1.71 -4.47 -26.19
C TRP A 569 -1.11 -5.11 -27.46
N ARG A 570 -1.54 -4.73 -28.66
CA ARG A 570 -1.18 -5.47 -29.89
C ARG A 570 0.16 -5.12 -30.53
N ASN A 571 0.78 -3.99 -30.20
CA ASN A 571 2.05 -3.58 -30.85
C ASN A 571 3.32 -4.12 -30.17
N LEU A 572 3.22 -4.84 -29.04
CA LEU A 572 4.38 -5.35 -28.29
C LEU A 572 4.47 -6.88 -28.22
N LEU A 573 3.52 -7.60 -28.83
CA LEU A 573 3.39 -9.06 -28.74
C LEU A 573 4.14 -9.85 -29.83
N ALA A 574 5.04 -9.21 -30.60
CA ALA A 574 5.82 -9.89 -31.63
C ALA A 574 7.17 -10.47 -31.14
N ALA A 575 7.51 -10.33 -29.86
CA ALA A 575 8.81 -10.75 -29.32
C ALA A 575 8.74 -11.77 -28.16
N TRP A 576 7.57 -12.38 -27.89
CA TRP A 576 7.27 -12.92 -26.56
C TRP A 576 6.70 -14.36 -26.45
N VAL A 577 6.84 -15.23 -27.46
CA VAL A 577 6.19 -16.57 -27.44
C VAL A 577 7.17 -17.74 -27.54
N ALA A 578 7.91 -18.05 -26.48
CA ALA A 578 8.60 -19.34 -26.39
C ALA A 578 8.81 -19.93 -24.97
N TRP A 579 8.42 -19.29 -23.88
CA TRP A 579 8.83 -19.72 -22.51
C TRP A 579 7.72 -19.56 -21.45
N GLY A 580 6.45 -19.70 -21.82
CA GLY A 580 5.30 -19.32 -20.98
C GLY A 580 4.74 -20.38 -20.02
N SER A 581 5.05 -21.67 -20.17
CA SER A 581 4.22 -22.73 -19.57
C SER A 581 4.72 -23.31 -18.24
N LEU A 582 5.89 -22.89 -17.73
CA LEU A 582 6.57 -23.53 -16.59
C LEU A 582 6.64 -22.69 -15.31
N TRP A 583 6.04 -21.49 -15.31
CA TRP A 583 6.19 -20.52 -14.20
C TRP A 583 4.88 -20.12 -13.51
N ALA A 584 3.72 -20.57 -14.01
CA ALA A 584 2.43 -20.36 -13.33
C ALA A 584 2.33 -21.19 -12.02
N ALA A 585 3.00 -22.34 -11.95
CA ALA A 585 2.91 -23.26 -10.81
C ALA A 585 3.63 -22.76 -9.53
N SER A 586 4.63 -21.88 -9.64
CA SER A 586 5.37 -21.38 -8.47
C SER A 586 4.80 -20.10 -7.85
N PHE A 587 3.90 -19.40 -8.54
CA PHE A 587 3.24 -18.20 -8.03
C PHE A 587 2.11 -18.55 -7.05
N CYS A 588 1.22 -19.48 -7.40
CA CYS A 588 0.16 -19.93 -6.48
C CYS A 588 0.72 -20.65 -5.22
N GLY A 589 1.86 -21.35 -5.35
CA GLY A 589 2.48 -22.08 -4.23
C GLY A 589 3.04 -21.20 -3.10
N LEU A 590 3.30 -19.91 -3.33
CA LEU A 590 3.82 -18.98 -2.31
C LEU A 590 2.75 -17.97 -1.85
N GLU A 591 1.74 -17.70 -2.67
CA GLU A 591 0.55 -16.92 -2.29
C GLU A 591 -0.32 -17.70 -1.28
N LEU A 592 -0.41 -19.04 -1.42
CA LEU A 592 -1.21 -19.90 -0.53
C LEU A 592 -0.46 -20.44 0.71
N ARG A 593 0.88 -20.57 0.70
CA ARG A 593 1.65 -21.05 1.87
C ARG A 593 1.59 -20.12 3.09
N CYS A 594 1.19 -18.87 2.91
CA CYS A 594 0.99 -17.89 3.99
C CYS A 594 -0.48 -17.51 4.20
N GLN A 595 -1.43 -18.20 3.56
CA GLN A 595 -2.86 -17.90 3.64
C GLN A 595 -3.60 -18.71 4.72
N TRP A 596 -2.89 -19.50 5.54
CA TRP A 596 -3.47 -20.08 6.75
C TRP A 596 -3.58 -19.02 7.86
N SER A 597 -4.68 -18.26 7.81
CA SER A 597 -5.43 -17.70 8.94
C SER A 597 -6.13 -16.39 8.55
N PRO A 598 -7.17 -16.45 7.71
CA PRO A 598 -8.27 -15.51 7.91
C PRO A 598 -9.62 -16.13 7.56
N ARG A 599 -10.33 -16.72 8.54
CA ARG A 599 -11.80 -16.90 8.50
C ARG A 599 -12.29 -17.51 9.83
N MET A 600 -12.32 -16.72 10.89
CA MET A 600 -13.29 -16.92 11.99
C MET A 600 -13.56 -15.60 12.69
N GLY A 601 -14.84 -15.22 12.77
CA GLY A 601 -15.29 -14.12 13.61
C GLY A 601 -16.47 -13.31 13.06
N CYS A 602 -17.60 -13.94 12.71
CA CYS A 602 -18.91 -13.34 12.96
C CYS A 602 -20.02 -14.42 12.91
N ARG A 603 -20.18 -15.13 14.03
CA ARG A 603 -21.41 -15.74 14.53
C ARG A 603 -21.03 -16.25 15.92
N ILE A 604 -21.53 -15.58 16.96
CA ILE A 604 -21.99 -16.09 18.26
C ILE A 604 -22.38 -14.84 19.04
N ALA A 605 -23.56 -14.35 18.72
CA ALA A 605 -24.53 -13.97 19.71
C ALA A 605 -25.83 -14.66 19.27
N GLU A 606 -26.52 -15.28 20.23
CA GLU A 606 -27.78 -16.01 20.12
C GLU A 606 -27.69 -17.51 19.80
N GLY A 607 -27.95 -18.33 20.84
CA GLY A 607 -28.98 -19.37 20.79
C GLY A 607 -28.65 -20.71 20.13
N GLU A 608 -28.68 -21.76 20.96
CA GLU A 608 -29.01 -23.16 20.63
C GLU A 608 -27.93 -24.04 19.96
N LEU A 609 -27.47 -25.02 20.75
CA LEU A 609 -26.76 -26.22 20.32
C LEU A 609 -27.78 -27.24 19.78
N SER A 610 -27.63 -27.70 18.55
CA SER A 610 -28.17 -29.00 18.11
C SER A 610 -27.39 -29.65 16.96
N THR A 611 -27.00 -30.91 17.21
CA THR A 611 -26.82 -32.07 16.30
C THR A 611 -25.64 -32.14 15.32
N GLU A 612 -25.00 -33.33 15.34
CA GLU A 612 -23.92 -33.88 14.51
C GLU A 612 -23.99 -33.48 13.01
N GLU A 613 -22.94 -32.86 12.48
CA GLU A 613 -22.79 -32.63 11.04
C GLU A 613 -21.85 -33.68 10.42
N SER A 614 -22.40 -34.51 9.53
CA SER A 614 -21.67 -35.38 8.61
C SER A 614 -20.87 -34.55 7.60
N GLU A 615 -19.58 -34.83 7.42
CA GLU A 615 -18.72 -34.15 6.45
C GLU A 615 -19.28 -34.25 5.02
N ASP A 616 -19.36 -33.12 4.31
CA ASP A 616 -19.85 -33.03 2.93
C ASP A 616 -19.03 -33.96 2.02
N LEU A 617 -19.73 -34.81 1.26
CA LEU A 617 -19.13 -35.77 0.33
C LEU A 617 -18.17 -35.11 -0.65
N LEU A 618 -18.52 -33.92 -1.16
CA LEU A 618 -17.71 -33.23 -2.17
C LEU A 618 -16.44 -32.64 -1.55
N VAL A 619 -16.50 -32.24 -0.28
CA VAL A 619 -15.32 -31.85 0.50
C VAL A 619 -14.42 -33.07 0.75
N ALA A 620 -15.00 -34.21 1.14
CA ALA A 620 -14.24 -35.46 1.29
C ALA A 620 -13.63 -35.97 -0.04
N LEU A 621 -14.35 -35.79 -1.15
CA LEU A 621 -13.87 -36.07 -2.50
C LEU A 621 -12.70 -35.14 -2.88
N GLY A 622 -12.86 -33.84 -2.65
CA GLY A 622 -11.84 -32.82 -2.85
C GLY A 622 -10.55 -33.18 -2.12
N ARG A 623 -10.61 -33.56 -0.84
CA ARG A 623 -9.42 -33.98 -0.07
C ARG A 623 -8.67 -35.16 -0.71
N ASN A 624 -9.40 -36.18 -1.15
CA ASN A 624 -8.78 -37.36 -1.76
C ASN A 624 -8.21 -37.06 -3.15
N LEU A 625 -8.88 -36.23 -3.96
CA LEU A 625 -8.38 -35.79 -5.26
C LEU A 625 -7.13 -34.91 -5.13
N TRP A 626 -7.12 -34.04 -4.11
CA TRP A 626 -5.98 -33.19 -3.81
C TRP A 626 -4.73 -34.01 -3.44
N ALA A 627 -4.88 -34.97 -2.54
CA ALA A 627 -3.79 -35.85 -2.13
C ALA A 627 -3.29 -36.71 -3.30
N ALA A 628 -4.20 -37.21 -4.15
CA ALA A 628 -3.82 -37.96 -5.34
C ALA A 628 -3.04 -37.10 -6.35
N ALA A 629 -3.42 -35.83 -6.52
CA ALA A 629 -2.80 -34.89 -7.45
C ALA A 629 -1.40 -34.46 -7.01
N ASP A 630 -1.17 -34.27 -5.71
CA ASP A 630 0.14 -33.87 -5.17
C ASP A 630 1.19 -34.96 -5.42
N GLU A 631 0.82 -36.23 -5.21
CA GLU A 631 1.68 -37.38 -5.53
C GLU A 631 2.01 -37.49 -7.03
N LEU A 632 1.06 -37.14 -7.92
CA LEU A 632 1.30 -37.14 -9.37
C LEU A 632 2.21 -36.00 -9.83
N LEU A 633 2.15 -34.84 -9.17
CA LEU A 633 3.07 -33.73 -9.41
C LEU A 633 4.51 -34.11 -9.02
N GLU A 634 4.67 -34.84 -7.91
CA GLU A 634 5.96 -35.39 -7.50
C GLU A 634 6.50 -36.40 -8.53
N VAL A 635 5.66 -37.32 -9.01
CA VAL A 635 6.02 -38.26 -10.08
C VAL A 635 6.47 -37.54 -11.35
N SER A 636 5.74 -36.49 -11.76
CA SER A 636 6.11 -35.66 -12.91
C SER A 636 7.48 -35.01 -12.73
N ALA A 637 7.77 -34.47 -11.55
CA ALA A 637 9.05 -33.84 -11.24
C ALA A 637 10.21 -34.86 -11.26
N LEU A 638 10.00 -36.04 -10.67
CA LEU A 638 11.00 -37.11 -10.64
C LEU A 638 11.29 -37.67 -12.04
N LEU A 639 10.27 -37.86 -12.87
CA LEU A 639 10.43 -38.30 -14.26
C LEU A 639 11.14 -37.26 -15.14
N ALA A 640 10.96 -35.96 -14.87
CA ALA A 640 11.65 -34.89 -15.57
C ALA A 640 13.15 -34.79 -15.21
N ALA A 641 13.56 -35.34 -14.06
CA ALA A 641 14.93 -35.28 -13.56
C ALA A 641 15.80 -36.50 -13.93
N ALA A 642 15.22 -37.59 -14.46
CA ALA A 642 15.95 -38.82 -14.76
C ALA A 642 16.67 -38.80 -16.13
N PRO A 643 17.89 -39.38 -16.26
CA PRO A 643 18.58 -39.51 -17.54
C PRO A 643 17.84 -40.48 -18.48
N LEU A 644 17.40 -39.96 -19.63
CA LEU A 644 16.46 -40.54 -20.61
C LEU A 644 16.96 -41.79 -21.39
N SER A 645 17.88 -42.59 -20.87
CA SER A 645 18.42 -43.77 -21.60
C SER A 645 17.91 -45.12 -21.10
N ALA A 646 17.20 -45.20 -19.97
CA ALA A 646 16.81 -46.49 -19.37
C ALA A 646 15.30 -46.83 -19.44
N LEU A 647 14.44 -45.89 -19.85
CA LEU A 647 13.02 -46.17 -20.05
C LEU A 647 12.60 -45.69 -21.44
N ASP A 648 11.81 -46.50 -22.14
CA ASP A 648 11.17 -46.12 -23.40
C ASP A 648 10.02 -45.12 -23.12
N VAL A 649 10.37 -43.99 -22.49
CA VAL A 649 9.47 -42.89 -22.07
C VAL A 649 9.03 -42.05 -23.27
N ARG A 650 9.40 -42.41 -24.51
CA ARG A 650 8.95 -41.67 -25.71
C ARG A 650 7.43 -41.74 -25.93
N LYS A 651 6.71 -42.56 -25.16
CA LYS A 651 5.23 -42.58 -25.10
C LYS A 651 4.62 -41.85 -23.89
N PHE A 652 5.41 -41.45 -22.90
CA PHE A 652 4.91 -40.83 -21.67
C PHE A 652 5.41 -39.40 -21.56
N SER A 653 4.53 -38.41 -21.72
CA SER A 653 4.87 -36.99 -21.57
C SER A 653 4.83 -36.60 -20.09
N PRO A 654 5.97 -36.34 -19.41
CA PRO A 654 5.95 -35.86 -18.03
C PRO A 654 5.24 -34.50 -17.92
N GLN A 655 5.29 -33.72 -19.00
CA GLN A 655 4.65 -32.41 -19.10
C GLN A 655 3.11 -32.52 -19.13
N GLY A 656 2.57 -33.52 -19.83
CA GLY A 656 1.13 -33.81 -19.83
C GLY A 656 0.63 -34.31 -18.48
N LEU A 657 1.42 -35.18 -17.84
CA LEU A 657 1.11 -35.67 -16.49
C LEU A 657 1.08 -34.54 -15.45
N GLY A 658 2.09 -33.66 -15.46
CA GLY A 658 2.15 -32.51 -14.55
C GLY A 658 1.00 -31.51 -14.77
N ALA A 659 0.62 -31.27 -16.02
CA ALA A 659 -0.51 -30.40 -16.35
C ALA A 659 -1.86 -30.99 -15.89
N ALA A 660 -2.08 -32.28 -16.11
CA ALA A 660 -3.28 -32.97 -15.66
C ALA A 660 -3.38 -33.02 -14.12
N ALA A 661 -2.26 -33.26 -13.43
CA ALA A 661 -2.22 -33.27 -11.97
C ALA A 661 -2.47 -31.89 -11.36
N LEU A 662 -1.95 -30.81 -11.97
CA LEU A 662 -2.20 -29.45 -11.51
C LEU A 662 -3.68 -29.05 -11.65
N ALA A 663 -4.29 -29.37 -12.80
CA ALA A 663 -5.71 -29.12 -13.03
C ALA A 663 -6.61 -29.91 -12.07
N LEU A 664 -6.27 -31.18 -11.78
CA LEU A 664 -6.99 -32.00 -10.80
C LEU A 664 -6.87 -31.42 -9.37
N ARG A 665 -5.71 -30.85 -9.02
CA ARG A 665 -5.49 -30.18 -7.74
C ARG A 665 -6.30 -28.89 -7.62
N ASN A 666 -6.34 -28.07 -8.68
CA ASN A 666 -7.17 -26.86 -8.71
C ASN A 666 -8.65 -27.20 -8.57
N ALA A 667 -9.11 -28.21 -9.30
CA ALA A 667 -10.48 -28.70 -9.18
C ALA A 667 -10.78 -29.15 -7.73
N ALA A 668 -9.84 -29.84 -7.08
CA ALA A 668 -9.98 -30.27 -5.70
C ALA A 668 -10.01 -29.10 -4.70
N ASP A 669 -9.17 -28.06 -4.88
CA ASP A 669 -9.19 -26.85 -4.05
C ASP A 669 -10.53 -26.10 -4.22
N MET A 670 -11.02 -25.99 -5.46
CA MET A 670 -12.34 -25.41 -5.75
C MET A 670 -13.49 -26.24 -5.14
N MET A 671 -13.36 -27.56 -5.09
CA MET A 671 -14.31 -28.43 -4.39
C MET A 671 -14.28 -28.22 -2.87
N LEU A 672 -13.13 -27.90 -2.28
CA LEU A 672 -13.03 -27.60 -0.84
C LEU A 672 -13.57 -26.20 -0.50
N ASP A 673 -13.57 -25.30 -1.48
CA ASP A 673 -14.11 -23.94 -1.39
C ASP A 673 -15.59 -23.83 -1.83
N GLU A 674 -16.23 -24.98 -2.13
CA GLU A 674 -17.61 -25.09 -2.61
C GLU A 674 -17.91 -24.37 -3.95
N ASP A 675 -16.88 -24.12 -4.78
CA ASP A 675 -16.99 -23.51 -6.12
C ASP A 675 -17.07 -24.59 -7.22
N TRP A 676 -18.24 -25.22 -7.32
CA TRP A 676 -18.47 -26.41 -8.16
C TRP A 676 -18.39 -26.15 -9.67
N GLU A 677 -18.82 -24.96 -10.12
CA GLU A 677 -18.83 -24.60 -11.55
C GLU A 677 -17.40 -24.43 -12.08
N SER A 678 -16.53 -23.77 -11.30
CA SER A 678 -15.11 -23.65 -11.59
C SER A 678 -14.39 -25.00 -11.48
N ALA A 679 -14.75 -25.82 -10.49
CA ALA A 679 -14.17 -27.15 -10.32
C ALA A 679 -14.40 -28.04 -11.55
N MET A 680 -15.59 -28.02 -12.15
CA MET A 680 -15.92 -28.78 -13.36
C MET A 680 -14.98 -28.43 -14.52
N GLY A 681 -14.77 -27.13 -14.77
CA GLY A 681 -13.88 -26.66 -15.85
C GLY A 681 -12.45 -27.14 -15.67
N GLU A 682 -11.94 -27.18 -14.43
CA GLU A 682 -10.60 -27.70 -14.15
C GLU A 682 -10.52 -29.23 -14.28
N VAL A 683 -11.58 -29.99 -13.97
CA VAL A 683 -11.63 -31.44 -14.24
C VAL A 683 -11.61 -31.73 -15.75
N GLU A 684 -12.28 -30.92 -16.58
CA GLU A 684 -12.21 -31.04 -18.04
C GLU A 684 -10.80 -30.76 -18.58
N VAL A 685 -10.16 -29.72 -18.07
CA VAL A 685 -8.76 -29.40 -18.40
C VAL A 685 -7.83 -30.54 -17.98
N ALA A 686 -8.06 -31.16 -16.82
CA ALA A 686 -7.31 -32.33 -16.37
C ALA A 686 -7.48 -33.53 -17.33
N ALA A 687 -8.70 -33.78 -17.80
CA ALA A 687 -9.01 -34.87 -18.72
C ALA A 687 -8.28 -34.70 -20.07
N VAL A 688 -8.34 -33.51 -20.66
CA VAL A 688 -7.67 -33.19 -21.94
C VAL A 688 -6.14 -33.22 -21.77
N SER A 689 -5.62 -32.68 -20.67
CA SER A 689 -4.18 -32.62 -20.41
C SER A 689 -3.55 -33.99 -20.15
N SER A 690 -4.37 -34.98 -19.77
CA SER A 690 -3.92 -36.35 -19.51
C SER A 690 -3.75 -37.21 -20.77
N GLU A 691 -4.03 -36.66 -21.96
CA GLU A 691 -3.99 -37.39 -23.23
C GLU A 691 -2.58 -37.96 -23.52
N GLY A 692 -2.47 -39.29 -23.46
CA GLY A 692 -1.20 -40.03 -23.55
C GLY A 692 -0.77 -40.73 -22.26
N PHE A 693 -1.33 -40.34 -21.10
CA PHE A 693 -1.10 -40.98 -19.80
C PHE A 693 -2.36 -41.66 -19.24
N LEU A 694 -3.52 -41.01 -19.37
CA LEU A 694 -4.85 -41.55 -19.04
C LEU A 694 -5.82 -41.22 -20.19
N PRO A 695 -6.71 -42.14 -20.61
CA PRO A 695 -7.69 -41.81 -21.65
C PRO A 695 -8.68 -40.75 -21.13
N PRO A 696 -8.94 -39.64 -21.85
CA PRO A 696 -9.86 -38.58 -21.41
C PRO A 696 -11.25 -39.11 -21.05
N ALA A 697 -11.74 -40.13 -21.77
CA ALA A 697 -13.00 -40.83 -21.49
C ALA A 697 -13.06 -41.49 -20.10
N SER A 698 -11.92 -41.67 -19.42
CA SER A 698 -11.85 -42.22 -18.05
C SER A 698 -12.29 -41.21 -17.00
N MET A 699 -12.21 -39.89 -17.28
CA MET A 699 -12.61 -38.81 -16.37
C MET A 699 -14.03 -38.29 -16.64
N GLN A 700 -14.69 -38.73 -17.71
CA GLN A 700 -16.03 -38.24 -18.10
C GLN A 700 -17.05 -38.35 -16.96
N GLY A 701 -17.09 -39.48 -16.24
CA GLY A 701 -18.01 -39.64 -15.12
C GLY A 701 -17.77 -38.70 -13.93
N LEU A 702 -16.57 -38.11 -13.80
CA LEU A 702 -16.29 -37.07 -12.81
C LEU A 702 -16.72 -35.68 -13.30
N ILE A 703 -16.64 -35.43 -14.62
CA ILE A 703 -17.12 -34.19 -15.24
C ILE A 703 -18.64 -34.15 -15.17
N ASP A 704 -19.29 -35.26 -15.53
CA ASP A 704 -20.75 -35.41 -15.49
C ASP A 704 -21.32 -35.22 -14.06
N LEU A 705 -20.50 -35.43 -13.02
CA LEU A 705 -20.88 -35.19 -11.62
C LEU A 705 -21.24 -33.71 -11.35
N PHE A 706 -20.58 -32.77 -12.02
CA PHE A 706 -20.75 -31.33 -11.77
C PHE A 706 -21.68 -30.64 -12.76
N ALA A 707 -22.22 -31.38 -13.74
CA ALA A 707 -23.04 -30.84 -14.82
C ALA A 707 -24.56 -30.81 -14.51
N TYR A 708 -25.00 -31.27 -13.33
CA TYR A 708 -26.42 -31.34 -12.96
C TYR A 708 -26.80 -30.28 -11.92
N GLU A 709 -27.86 -29.51 -12.19
CA GLU A 709 -28.39 -28.44 -11.32
C GLU A 709 -29.43 -28.95 -10.29
N GLU A 710 -29.82 -30.23 -10.35
CA GLU A 710 -30.80 -30.88 -9.45
C GLU A 710 -30.26 -32.20 -8.85
N ALA A 711 -31.02 -32.83 -7.94
CA ALA A 711 -30.64 -34.09 -7.27
C ALA A 711 -30.27 -35.19 -8.29
N MET A 712 -29.00 -35.59 -8.25
CA MET A 712 -28.37 -36.38 -9.31
C MET A 712 -28.86 -37.86 -9.35
N PRO A 713 -29.23 -38.41 -10.52
CA PRO A 713 -29.68 -39.79 -10.64
C PRO A 713 -28.62 -40.82 -10.21
N SER A 714 -29.03 -41.89 -9.53
CA SER A 714 -28.12 -42.93 -8.99
C SER A 714 -27.21 -43.60 -10.05
N CYS A 715 -27.56 -43.51 -11.34
CA CYS A 715 -26.74 -44.00 -12.44
C CYS A 715 -25.48 -43.13 -12.69
N GLU A 716 -25.55 -41.82 -12.49
CA GLU A 716 -24.41 -40.90 -12.68
C GLU A 716 -23.42 -41.02 -11.52
N TRP A 717 -23.90 -41.28 -10.30
CA TRP A 717 -23.07 -41.66 -9.14
C TRP A 717 -22.20 -42.89 -9.41
N GLN A 718 -22.79 -43.91 -10.05
CA GLN A 718 -22.05 -45.12 -10.40
C GLN A 718 -21.02 -44.87 -11.51
N ARG A 719 -21.26 -43.89 -12.39
CA ARG A 719 -20.31 -43.49 -13.43
C ARG A 719 -19.11 -42.75 -12.85
N ALA A 720 -19.32 -41.78 -11.95
CA ALA A 720 -18.25 -41.09 -11.23
C ALA A 720 -17.36 -42.09 -10.44
N LYS A 721 -18.00 -43.00 -9.69
CA LYS A 721 -17.34 -44.11 -8.99
C LYS A 721 -16.53 -45.01 -9.92
N SER A 722 -17.10 -45.37 -11.07
CA SER A 722 -16.43 -46.21 -12.06
C SER A 722 -15.26 -45.50 -12.73
N SER A 723 -15.35 -44.18 -12.92
CA SER A 723 -14.27 -43.34 -13.42
C SER A 723 -13.10 -43.29 -12.44
N LEU A 724 -13.33 -43.01 -11.16
CA LEU A 724 -12.28 -43.03 -10.13
C LEU A 724 -11.59 -44.40 -9.99
N ARG A 725 -12.36 -45.49 -10.04
CA ARG A 725 -11.80 -46.86 -10.02
C ARG A 725 -10.92 -47.17 -11.23
N ARG A 726 -11.33 -46.72 -12.42
CA ARG A 726 -10.54 -46.89 -13.65
C ARG A 726 -9.23 -46.11 -13.58
N LEU A 727 -9.28 -44.87 -13.10
CA LEU A 727 -8.09 -44.03 -12.89
C LEU A 727 -7.13 -44.66 -11.89
N SER A 728 -7.64 -45.08 -10.73
CA SER A 728 -6.86 -45.79 -9.70
C SER A 728 -6.18 -47.04 -10.27
N LYS A 729 -6.92 -47.90 -10.99
CA LYS A 729 -6.36 -49.12 -11.59
C LYS A 729 -5.29 -48.82 -12.65
N ASN A 730 -5.52 -47.83 -13.51
CA ASN A 730 -4.54 -47.45 -14.53
C ASN A 730 -3.22 -46.97 -13.91
N LEU A 731 -3.27 -46.18 -12.83
CA LEU A 731 -2.07 -45.76 -12.10
C LEU A 731 -1.33 -46.93 -11.45
N ALA A 732 -2.05 -47.89 -10.89
CA ALA A 732 -1.47 -49.11 -10.32
C ALA A 732 -0.79 -49.98 -11.40
N ASP A 733 -1.41 -50.17 -12.56
CA ASP A 733 -0.87 -50.95 -13.68
C ASP A 733 0.42 -50.29 -14.24
N VAL A 734 0.46 -48.96 -14.27
CA VAL A 734 1.66 -48.19 -14.66
C VAL A 734 2.76 -48.32 -13.61
N ALA A 735 2.42 -48.23 -12.32
CA ALA A 735 3.38 -48.44 -11.23
C ALA A 735 3.99 -49.86 -11.26
N GLU A 736 3.19 -50.89 -11.55
CA GLU A 736 3.68 -52.27 -11.65
C GLU A 736 4.62 -52.46 -12.85
N LYS A 737 4.29 -51.87 -14.01
CA LYS A 737 5.18 -51.92 -15.19
C LYS A 737 6.52 -51.22 -14.94
N LEU A 738 6.50 -50.09 -14.22
CA LEU A 738 7.71 -49.33 -13.87
C LEU A 738 8.55 -50.01 -12.79
N SER A 739 7.92 -50.76 -11.87
CA SER A 739 8.62 -51.52 -10.83
C SER A 739 9.56 -52.60 -11.38
N ARG A 740 9.36 -53.02 -12.64
CA ARG A 740 10.23 -53.97 -13.35
C ARG A 740 11.44 -53.31 -14.02
N LEU A 741 11.51 -51.98 -14.07
CA LEU A 741 12.49 -51.21 -14.87
C LEU A 741 13.34 -50.20 -14.07
N SER A 742 12.88 -49.65 -12.94
CA SER A 742 13.68 -48.73 -12.10
C SER A 742 13.24 -48.67 -10.63
N GLY A 743 14.10 -48.13 -9.76
CA GLY A 743 13.96 -48.16 -8.30
C GLY A 743 12.99 -47.14 -7.67
N GLY A 744 12.18 -47.64 -6.74
CA GLY A 744 11.72 -46.97 -5.51
C GLY A 744 10.61 -45.93 -5.63
N GLU A 745 11.00 -44.67 -5.78
CA GLU A 745 10.23 -43.52 -5.30
C GLU A 745 9.06 -43.15 -6.23
N VAL A 746 9.30 -43.11 -7.54
CA VAL A 746 8.25 -42.90 -8.56
C VAL A 746 7.15 -43.96 -8.47
N VAL A 747 7.52 -45.21 -8.24
CA VAL A 747 6.57 -46.33 -8.10
C VAL A 747 5.75 -46.19 -6.82
N ASN A 748 6.37 -45.72 -5.73
CA ASN A 748 5.69 -45.51 -4.46
C ASN A 748 4.68 -44.35 -4.53
N SER A 749 5.04 -43.21 -5.12
CA SER A 749 4.12 -42.07 -5.27
C SER A 749 2.95 -42.41 -6.22
N LEU A 750 3.19 -43.20 -7.29
CA LEU A 750 2.10 -43.69 -8.15
C LEU A 750 1.14 -44.65 -7.41
N LYS A 751 1.65 -45.52 -6.52
CA LYS A 751 0.82 -46.40 -5.69
C LYS A 751 0.00 -45.61 -4.67
N ARG A 752 0.60 -44.61 -4.00
CA ARG A 752 -0.12 -43.73 -3.06
C ARG A 752 -1.22 -42.94 -3.75
N SER A 753 -0.94 -42.35 -4.91
CA SER A 753 -1.96 -41.67 -5.72
C SER A 753 -3.12 -42.60 -6.11
N SER A 754 -2.80 -43.84 -6.52
CA SER A 754 -3.81 -44.87 -6.82
C SER A 754 -4.69 -45.21 -5.61
N GLU A 755 -4.12 -45.29 -4.41
CA GLU A 755 -4.85 -45.57 -3.16
C GLU A 755 -5.79 -44.43 -2.76
N PHE A 756 -5.37 -43.17 -2.93
CA PHE A 756 -6.22 -42.00 -2.69
C PHE A 756 -7.42 -41.96 -3.65
N LEU A 757 -7.22 -42.25 -4.94
CA LEU A 757 -8.32 -42.34 -5.91
C LEU A 757 -9.26 -43.54 -5.65
N SER A 758 -8.72 -44.65 -5.15
CA SER A 758 -9.54 -45.80 -4.72
C SER A 758 -10.38 -45.46 -3.48
N SER A 759 -9.85 -44.64 -2.58
CA SER A 759 -10.55 -44.15 -1.39
C SER A 759 -11.63 -43.14 -1.75
N ALA A 760 -11.36 -42.20 -2.68
CA ALA A 760 -12.36 -41.33 -3.27
C ALA A 760 -13.54 -42.11 -3.88
N ALA A 761 -13.27 -43.20 -4.61
CA ALA A 761 -14.32 -44.02 -5.21
C ALA A 761 -15.21 -44.74 -4.19
N ARG A 762 -14.71 -44.99 -2.97
CA ARG A 762 -15.47 -45.64 -1.89
C ARG A 762 -16.48 -44.71 -1.25
N LEU A 763 -16.32 -43.39 -1.39
CA LEU A 763 -17.25 -42.39 -0.87
C LEU A 763 -18.65 -42.47 -1.53
N PHE A 764 -18.73 -42.95 -2.77
CA PHE A 764 -19.99 -43.07 -3.51
C PHE A 764 -20.74 -44.36 -3.15
N VAL A 765 -21.61 -44.33 -2.14
CA VAL A 765 -22.46 -45.46 -1.69
C VAL A 765 -23.94 -45.16 -1.99
N PRO A 766 -24.75 -46.11 -2.51
CA PRO A 766 -26.17 -45.85 -2.81
C PRO A 766 -26.97 -45.47 -1.55
N GLY A 767 -27.65 -44.33 -1.57
CA GLY A 767 -28.55 -43.87 -0.49
C GLY A 767 -27.90 -43.03 0.63
N GLY A 768 -26.70 -42.49 0.40
CA GLY A 768 -25.91 -41.84 1.45
C GLY A 768 -26.04 -40.33 1.66
N PHE A 769 -26.62 -39.53 0.76
CA PHE A 769 -26.76 -38.06 0.95
C PHE A 769 -27.61 -37.36 -0.12
N GLU A 770 -28.18 -36.20 0.20
CA GLU A 770 -28.85 -35.23 -0.71
C GLU A 770 -27.95 -33.99 -0.92
N MET A 771 -27.87 -33.49 -2.15
CA MET A 771 -27.06 -32.30 -2.47
C MET A 771 -27.72 -31.03 -1.87
N PRO A 772 -26.98 -30.14 -1.19
CA PRO A 772 -27.56 -28.95 -0.58
C PRO A 772 -28.07 -27.95 -1.65
N PRO A 773 -29.19 -27.26 -1.41
CA PRO A 773 -29.79 -26.36 -2.39
C PRO A 773 -28.99 -25.05 -2.56
N ASP A 774 -28.98 -24.52 -3.78
CA ASP A 774 -28.19 -23.35 -4.20
C ASP A 774 -28.43 -22.09 -3.31
N PRO A 775 -27.37 -21.50 -2.72
CA PRO A 775 -27.47 -20.32 -1.86
C PRO A 775 -27.87 -19.02 -2.58
N ARG A 776 -27.99 -19.02 -3.92
CA ARG A 776 -28.38 -17.84 -4.73
C ARG A 776 -29.88 -17.53 -4.72
N ILE A 777 -30.72 -18.35 -4.08
CA ILE A 777 -32.16 -18.10 -3.99
C ILE A 777 -32.47 -17.27 -2.72
N TYR A 778 -32.24 -15.95 -2.78
CA TYR A 778 -32.79 -15.04 -1.77
C TYR A 778 -34.26 -14.75 -2.07
N ARG A 779 -35.19 -15.37 -1.32
CA ARG A 779 -36.62 -15.05 -1.39
C ARG A 779 -36.87 -13.72 -0.68
N GLY A 780 -37.28 -12.69 -1.42
CA GLY A 780 -37.77 -11.45 -0.83
C GLY A 780 -39.02 -11.67 0.04
N PRO A 781 -39.40 -10.72 0.92
CA PRO A 781 -40.41 -10.91 1.97
C PRO A 781 -41.85 -11.14 1.47
N ARG A 782 -42.08 -11.27 0.16
CA ARG A 782 -43.36 -11.72 -0.45
C ARG A 782 -43.22 -12.71 -1.61
N GLY A 783 -42.06 -13.37 -1.77
CA GLY A 783 -41.96 -14.57 -2.60
C GLY A 783 -42.18 -14.42 -4.12
N GLU A 784 -41.93 -13.25 -4.73
CA GLU A 784 -41.96 -13.10 -6.19
C GLU A 784 -40.57 -12.75 -6.75
N THR A 785 -40.11 -13.54 -7.72
CA THR A 785 -38.83 -13.41 -8.43
C THR A 785 -38.96 -12.49 -9.65
N GLN A 786 -38.25 -11.36 -9.67
CA GLN A 786 -38.05 -10.56 -10.88
C GLN A 786 -36.88 -11.11 -11.71
N ARG A 787 -37.19 -11.88 -12.75
CA ARG A 787 -36.33 -12.05 -13.94
C ARG A 787 -36.98 -11.25 -15.05
N ASP A 788 -36.34 -10.18 -15.49
CA ASP A 788 -36.46 -9.62 -16.85
C ASP A 788 -35.64 -8.34 -16.92
N PHE A 789 -34.43 -8.41 -17.49
CA PHE A 789 -33.81 -7.36 -18.33
C PHE A 789 -32.42 -7.85 -18.74
N TYR A 790 -32.36 -8.60 -19.85
CA TYR A 790 -31.34 -8.56 -20.92
C TYR A 790 -31.55 -9.82 -21.78
N GLY A 791 -32.21 -9.60 -22.93
CA GLY A 791 -32.60 -10.64 -23.86
C GLY A 791 -31.44 -11.26 -24.65
N SER A 792 -31.63 -12.55 -24.92
CA SER A 792 -31.21 -13.35 -26.08
C SER A 792 -30.19 -12.75 -27.06
N PHE A 793 -29.01 -13.38 -27.13
CA PHE A 793 -28.32 -13.61 -28.41
C PHE A 793 -27.76 -15.04 -28.47
N TYR A 794 -28.53 -15.89 -29.15
CA TYR A 794 -28.14 -16.91 -30.12
C TYR A 794 -26.66 -17.36 -30.15
N VAL A 795 -26.41 -18.64 -29.85
CA VAL A 795 -25.17 -19.35 -30.18
C VAL A 795 -25.40 -20.13 -31.48
N PRO A 796 -24.66 -19.87 -32.58
CA PRO A 796 -24.59 -20.80 -33.70
C PRO A 796 -23.32 -21.67 -33.64
N PRO A 797 -23.36 -22.90 -34.21
CA PRO A 797 -22.27 -23.87 -34.13
C PRO A 797 -21.16 -23.58 -35.17
N GLU A 798 -19.93 -23.97 -34.84
CA GLU A 798 -18.78 -23.91 -35.75
C GLU A 798 -19.00 -24.69 -37.05
N LYS A 799 -19.00 -23.99 -38.21
CA LYS A 799 -18.29 -24.36 -39.46
C LYS A 799 -18.57 -23.37 -40.62
N GLN A 800 -17.54 -23.15 -41.45
CA GLN A 800 -17.53 -22.44 -42.76
C GLN A 800 -17.78 -20.92 -42.77
N TYR A 801 -16.71 -20.11 -42.78
CA TYR A 801 -16.77 -18.66 -43.02
C TYR A 801 -15.71 -18.18 -44.02
N VAL A 802 -15.75 -18.67 -45.26
CA VAL A 802 -14.88 -18.16 -46.35
C VAL A 802 -15.68 -17.73 -47.59
N GLU A 803 -16.99 -17.97 -47.67
CA GLU A 803 -17.79 -17.69 -48.88
C GLU A 803 -18.98 -16.74 -48.63
N ASP A 804 -18.87 -15.84 -47.65
CA ASP A 804 -19.99 -14.99 -47.21
C ASP A 804 -20.15 -13.67 -47.99
N ALA A 805 -20.02 -13.72 -49.30
CA ALA A 805 -20.55 -12.65 -50.14
C ALA A 805 -21.62 -13.24 -51.06
N PRO A 806 -22.92 -12.94 -50.84
CA PRO A 806 -24.00 -13.47 -51.67
C PRO A 806 -23.71 -13.20 -53.16
N PRO A 807 -23.91 -14.18 -54.07
CA PRO A 807 -23.64 -14.00 -55.50
C PRO A 807 -24.39 -12.78 -56.05
N GLY A 808 -23.66 -11.85 -56.69
CA GLY A 808 -24.23 -10.59 -57.22
C GLY A 808 -24.23 -9.40 -56.24
N SER A 809 -23.89 -9.60 -54.97
CA SER A 809 -23.75 -8.52 -53.97
C SER A 809 -22.58 -7.57 -54.29
N PRO A 810 -22.59 -6.32 -53.77
CA PRO A 810 -21.45 -5.40 -53.91
C PRO A 810 -20.14 -6.02 -53.38
N ALA A 811 -20.21 -6.75 -52.27
CA ALA A 811 -19.07 -7.46 -51.69
C ALA A 811 -18.48 -8.53 -52.62
N ALA A 812 -19.33 -9.30 -53.32
CA ALA A 812 -18.89 -10.33 -54.25
C ALA A 812 -18.19 -9.73 -55.47
N LYS A 813 -18.70 -8.62 -56.03
CA LYS A 813 -18.07 -7.89 -57.14
C LYS A 813 -16.71 -7.30 -56.77
N ILE A 814 -16.58 -6.81 -55.54
CA ILE A 814 -15.29 -6.32 -55.00
C ILE A 814 -14.32 -7.50 -54.84
N LEU A 815 -14.79 -8.64 -54.35
CA LEU A 815 -13.97 -9.86 -54.18
C LEU A 815 -13.44 -10.38 -55.53
N GLU A 816 -14.29 -10.45 -56.56
CA GLU A 816 -13.91 -10.84 -57.92
C GLU A 816 -12.87 -9.89 -58.52
N THR A 817 -13.04 -8.59 -58.29
CA THR A 817 -12.07 -7.58 -58.75
C THR A 817 -10.71 -7.75 -58.05
N VAL A 818 -10.72 -8.03 -56.75
CA VAL A 818 -9.51 -8.33 -55.95
C VAL A 818 -8.82 -9.60 -56.44
N GLN A 819 -9.58 -10.65 -56.71
CA GLN A 819 -9.04 -11.91 -57.24
C GLN A 819 -8.43 -11.73 -58.63
N ARG A 820 -9.07 -10.94 -59.50
CA ARG A 820 -8.53 -10.59 -60.83
C ARG A 820 -7.24 -9.78 -60.74
N GLU A 821 -7.19 -8.72 -59.93
CA GLU A 821 -5.97 -7.91 -59.74
C GLU A 821 -4.80 -8.74 -59.18
N LEU A 822 -5.08 -9.73 -58.32
CA LEU A 822 -4.08 -10.65 -57.78
C LEU A 822 -3.64 -11.73 -58.78
N ALA A 823 -4.52 -12.14 -59.71
CA ALA A 823 -4.20 -13.04 -60.80
C ALA A 823 -3.31 -12.36 -61.85
N GLU A 824 -3.63 -11.11 -62.20
CA GLU A 824 -2.85 -10.28 -63.15
C GLU A 824 -1.42 -9.99 -62.65
N ALA A 825 -1.21 -9.95 -61.33
CA ALA A 825 0.12 -9.77 -60.73
C ALA A 825 1.09 -10.96 -60.95
N GLY A 826 0.59 -12.10 -61.46
CA GLY A 826 1.39 -13.28 -61.79
C GLY A 826 2.07 -13.96 -60.60
N SER A 827 3.10 -14.79 -60.86
CA SER A 827 3.86 -15.53 -59.84
C SER A 827 4.99 -14.72 -59.19
N SER A 828 5.19 -13.46 -59.58
CA SER A 828 6.21 -12.58 -59.00
C SER A 828 5.82 -12.12 -57.60
N SER A 829 6.62 -12.53 -56.60
CA SER A 829 6.37 -12.21 -55.19
C SER A 829 6.53 -10.72 -54.86
N SER A 830 7.19 -9.92 -55.70
CA SER A 830 7.27 -8.46 -55.49
C SER A 830 6.04 -7.74 -56.04
N ALA A 831 5.56 -8.15 -57.22
CA ALA A 831 4.39 -7.59 -57.87
C ALA A 831 3.10 -7.87 -57.08
N ARG A 832 2.87 -9.14 -56.69
CA ARG A 832 1.73 -9.52 -55.82
C ARG A 832 1.72 -8.72 -54.52
N ARG A 833 2.88 -8.48 -53.93
CA ARG A 833 3.00 -7.77 -52.64
C ARG A 833 2.71 -6.27 -52.78
N GLN A 834 3.02 -5.67 -53.93
CA GLN A 834 2.68 -4.28 -54.22
C GLN A 834 1.17 -4.11 -54.45
N VAL A 835 0.53 -5.07 -55.12
CA VAL A 835 -0.93 -5.13 -55.29
C VAL A 835 -1.64 -5.34 -53.95
N LEU A 836 -1.23 -6.34 -53.15
CA LEU A 836 -1.80 -6.60 -51.82
C LEU A 836 -1.72 -5.38 -50.89
N ARG A 837 -0.61 -4.63 -50.89
CA ARG A 837 -0.49 -3.40 -50.09
C ARG A 837 -1.45 -2.31 -50.52
N ARG A 838 -1.67 -2.16 -51.84
CA ARG A 838 -2.61 -1.18 -52.40
C ARG A 838 -4.05 -1.54 -52.05
N LEU A 839 -4.41 -2.82 -52.21
CA LEU A 839 -5.73 -3.36 -51.89
C LEU A 839 -6.10 -3.25 -50.41
N VAL A 840 -5.15 -3.55 -49.50
CA VAL A 840 -5.36 -3.42 -48.04
C VAL A 840 -5.69 -1.98 -47.64
N ARG A 841 -5.05 -0.99 -48.26
CA ARG A 841 -5.35 0.43 -47.96
C ARG A 841 -6.72 0.81 -48.51
N ARG A 842 -7.00 0.47 -49.78
CA ARG A 842 -8.25 0.82 -50.47
C ARG A 842 -9.49 0.21 -49.79
N LEU A 843 -9.39 -1.04 -49.35
CA LEU A 843 -10.52 -1.82 -48.82
C LEU A 843 -10.54 -1.90 -47.29
N HIS A 844 -9.78 -1.04 -46.60
CA HIS A 844 -9.78 -1.01 -45.14
C HIS A 844 -11.15 -0.53 -44.61
N PRO A 845 -11.78 -1.23 -43.64
CA PRO A 845 -13.10 -0.83 -43.12
C PRO A 845 -13.11 0.60 -42.56
N ASP A 846 -12.07 1.00 -41.82
CA ASP A 846 -11.97 2.38 -41.29
C ASP A 846 -11.90 3.48 -42.35
N GLN A 847 -11.44 3.16 -43.57
CA GLN A 847 -11.40 4.13 -44.69
C GLN A 847 -12.70 4.12 -45.51
N ASN A 848 -13.61 3.18 -45.24
CA ASN A 848 -14.88 3.00 -45.93
C ASN A 848 -16.04 2.96 -44.92
N ARG A 849 -16.05 3.90 -43.96
CA ARG A 849 -17.10 3.98 -42.93
C ARG A 849 -18.49 4.15 -43.55
N GLY A 850 -19.45 3.34 -43.13
CA GLY A 850 -20.80 3.27 -43.71
C GLY A 850 -20.96 2.28 -44.88
N LYS A 851 -19.90 1.59 -45.29
CA LYS A 851 -19.93 0.48 -46.28
C LYS A 851 -19.18 -0.76 -45.77
N GLU A 852 -19.08 -0.91 -44.46
CA GLU A 852 -18.26 -1.95 -43.83
C GLU A 852 -18.71 -3.35 -44.26
N GLU A 853 -20.01 -3.59 -44.39
CA GLU A 853 -20.56 -4.88 -44.83
C GLU A 853 -20.14 -5.25 -46.27
N GLU A 854 -19.90 -4.26 -47.13
CA GLU A 854 -19.48 -4.47 -48.52
C GLU A 854 -17.98 -4.78 -48.65
N VAL A 855 -17.12 -4.11 -47.88
CA VAL A 855 -15.65 -4.22 -48.03
C VAL A 855 -15.02 -5.27 -47.11
N THR A 856 -15.66 -5.59 -45.99
CA THR A 856 -15.09 -6.49 -44.96
C THR A 856 -14.80 -7.90 -45.47
N PRO A 857 -15.66 -8.55 -46.29
CA PRO A 857 -15.37 -9.87 -46.83
C PRO A 857 -14.11 -9.88 -47.71
N ALA A 858 -13.97 -8.89 -48.60
CA ALA A 858 -12.80 -8.75 -49.47
C ALA A 858 -11.52 -8.42 -48.69
N PHE A 859 -11.63 -7.60 -47.65
CA PHE A 859 -10.53 -7.28 -46.76
C PHE A 859 -10.02 -8.51 -45.99
N ARG A 860 -10.92 -9.34 -45.46
CA ARG A 860 -10.57 -10.61 -44.77
C ARG A 860 -9.89 -11.61 -45.71
N TYR A 861 -10.38 -11.74 -46.94
CA TYR A 861 -9.75 -12.57 -47.98
C TYR A 861 -8.29 -12.15 -48.26
N ILE A 862 -8.03 -10.85 -48.37
CA ILE A 862 -6.68 -10.30 -48.59
C ILE A 862 -5.75 -10.58 -47.39
N GLN A 863 -6.27 -10.53 -46.16
CA GLN A 863 -5.46 -10.81 -44.97
C GLN A 863 -5.00 -12.27 -44.91
N ARG A 864 -5.85 -13.22 -45.32
CA ARG A 864 -5.49 -14.64 -45.39
C ARG A 864 -4.38 -14.92 -46.41
N ILE A 865 -4.46 -14.37 -47.62
CA ILE A 865 -3.40 -14.55 -48.64
C ILE A 865 -2.05 -14.03 -48.13
N ARG A 866 -2.04 -12.92 -47.36
CA ARG A 866 -0.80 -12.40 -46.74
C ARG A 866 -0.22 -13.32 -45.68
N SER A 867 -1.03 -14.05 -44.91
CA SER A 867 -0.50 -15.00 -43.92
C SER A 867 0.12 -16.22 -44.60
N GLU A 868 -0.53 -16.74 -45.64
CA GLU A 868 -0.04 -17.89 -46.41
C GLU A 868 1.30 -17.58 -47.13
N GLU A 869 1.48 -16.38 -47.70
CA GLU A 869 2.77 -15.98 -48.30
C GLU A 869 3.91 -15.77 -47.28
N MET A 870 3.60 -15.41 -46.02
CA MET A 870 4.61 -15.25 -44.97
C MET A 870 5.15 -16.60 -44.47
N ASP A 871 4.29 -17.62 -44.37
CA ASP A 871 4.70 -18.95 -43.91
C ASP A 871 5.60 -19.67 -44.91
N GLN A 872 5.37 -19.49 -46.22
CA GLN A 872 6.27 -20.04 -47.25
C GLN A 872 7.68 -19.40 -47.20
N ARG A 873 7.80 -18.18 -46.69
CA ARG A 873 9.09 -17.47 -46.57
C ARG A 873 9.92 -17.94 -45.39
N ARG A 874 9.29 -18.21 -44.25
CA ARG A 874 9.97 -18.71 -43.04
C ARG A 874 10.71 -20.03 -43.29
N LYS A 875 10.20 -20.87 -44.19
CA LYS A 875 10.83 -22.14 -44.57
C LYS A 875 12.08 -22.00 -45.46
N LYS A 876 12.35 -20.82 -46.05
CA LYS A 876 13.44 -20.61 -47.03
C LYS A 876 14.72 -19.98 -46.48
N THR A 877 14.76 -19.50 -45.22
CA THR A 877 15.84 -18.61 -44.72
C THR A 877 16.75 -19.23 -43.65
N MET A 878 16.82 -20.56 -43.51
CA MET A 878 17.80 -21.23 -42.64
C MET A 878 18.81 -22.05 -43.47
N GLY A 879 19.98 -21.46 -43.70
CA GLY A 879 21.14 -22.12 -44.30
C GLY A 879 22.43 -21.27 -44.26
N SER A 880 23.38 -21.71 -43.42
CA SER A 880 24.86 -21.63 -43.57
C SER A 880 25.72 -20.38 -43.23
N VAL A 881 26.87 -20.68 -42.57
CA VAL A 881 28.26 -20.11 -42.60
C VAL A 881 28.84 -19.20 -41.46
N ALA A 882 29.71 -19.84 -40.66
CA ALA A 882 31.10 -19.61 -40.11
C ALA A 882 31.95 -18.28 -40.05
N LEU A 883 32.74 -18.20 -38.94
CA LEU A 883 34.18 -17.83 -38.65
C LEU A 883 34.83 -16.40 -38.78
N LEU A 884 35.30 -15.87 -37.61
CA LEU A 884 36.57 -15.14 -37.20
C LEU A 884 37.11 -13.85 -37.95
N PRO A 885 38.17 -13.11 -37.49
CA PRO A 885 38.31 -12.15 -36.35
C PRO A 885 39.15 -10.83 -36.65
N CYS A 886 39.64 -10.10 -35.61
CA CYS A 886 40.71 -9.05 -35.57
C CYS A 886 40.35 -7.60 -36.04
N ARG A 887 40.91 -6.47 -35.57
CA ARG A 887 41.91 -6.02 -34.55
C ARG A 887 41.90 -4.45 -34.47
N ASN A 888 42.45 -3.88 -33.38
CA ASN A 888 43.20 -2.58 -33.27
C ASN A 888 42.41 -1.24 -33.44
N ASP A 889 42.68 -0.10 -32.77
CA ASP A 889 43.76 0.36 -31.88
C ASP A 889 43.53 1.84 -31.41
N ILE A 890 44.09 2.22 -30.24
CA ILE A 890 44.86 3.45 -29.90
C ILE A 890 44.17 4.75 -29.31
N LEU A 891 44.79 5.25 -28.20
CA LEU A 891 44.80 6.55 -27.44
C LEU A 891 43.69 6.88 -26.43
N ALA A 892 43.91 7.51 -25.27
CA ALA A 892 45.09 7.85 -24.43
C ALA A 892 44.55 8.46 -23.10
N ASP A 893 45.34 8.35 -22.02
CA ASP A 893 45.09 8.79 -20.63
C ASP A 893 44.94 10.31 -20.42
N VAL A 894 44.17 10.71 -19.39
CA VAL A 894 44.53 11.74 -18.38
C VAL A 894 43.83 11.43 -17.05
N GLU A 895 44.62 11.39 -15.96
CA GLU A 895 44.25 11.08 -14.57
C GLU A 895 43.53 12.21 -13.82
N GLY A 896 42.80 11.83 -12.75
CA GLY A 896 42.61 12.67 -11.56
C GLY A 896 41.17 12.81 -11.04
N GLY A 897 40.66 11.83 -10.28
CA GLY A 897 39.37 11.94 -9.58
C GLY A 897 39.34 11.15 -8.27
N LYS A 898 39.12 11.85 -7.15
CA LYS A 898 38.89 11.27 -5.81
C LYS A 898 37.74 10.26 -5.86
N LYS A 899 37.99 9.01 -5.45
CA LYS A 899 36.92 8.01 -5.22
C LYS A 899 36.08 8.46 -4.02
N VAL A 900 34.81 8.75 -4.28
CA VAL A 900 33.75 8.77 -3.26
C VAL A 900 33.47 7.30 -2.93
N GLU A 901 33.69 6.86 -1.70
CA GLU A 901 33.31 5.51 -1.27
C GLU A 901 31.77 5.47 -1.08
N GLU A 902 31.11 4.59 -1.84
CA GLU A 902 29.65 4.36 -1.78
C GLU A 902 29.22 3.69 -0.45
N GLN A 903 28.04 4.07 0.02
CA GLN A 903 27.44 3.61 1.28
C GLN A 903 27.09 2.11 1.24
N SER A 904 27.32 1.39 2.35
CA SER A 904 27.13 -0.08 2.39
C SER A 904 25.68 -0.52 2.18
N ASP A 905 24.71 0.21 2.74
CA ASP A 905 23.28 -0.10 2.64
C ASP A 905 22.68 0.17 1.24
N GLU A 906 23.08 1.22 0.54
CA GLU A 906 22.68 1.50 -0.86
C GLU A 906 23.14 0.37 -1.79
N LYS A 907 24.35 -0.13 -1.55
CA LYS A 907 24.89 -1.31 -2.25
C LYS A 907 24.08 -2.56 -1.94
N ASP A 908 23.70 -2.78 -0.69
CA ASP A 908 22.90 -3.92 -0.25
C ASP A 908 21.45 -3.86 -0.79
N MET A 909 20.88 -2.66 -0.92
CA MET A 909 19.54 -2.44 -1.48
C MET A 909 19.51 -2.49 -3.02
N GLY A 910 20.65 -2.31 -3.69
CA GLY A 910 20.76 -2.24 -5.15
C GLY A 910 20.20 -0.95 -5.77
N MET A 911 19.94 0.07 -4.93
CA MET A 911 19.43 1.39 -5.31
C MET A 911 19.95 2.43 -4.34
N SER A 912 20.25 3.64 -4.84
CA SER A 912 20.63 4.75 -3.97
C SER A 912 19.41 5.36 -3.28
N TYR A 913 19.64 6.09 -2.19
CA TYR A 913 18.60 6.85 -1.50
C TYR A 913 17.98 7.93 -2.38
N ASP A 914 18.76 8.54 -3.28
CA ASP A 914 18.22 9.48 -4.28
C ASP A 914 17.23 8.79 -5.22
N GLU A 915 17.54 7.56 -5.65
CA GLU A 915 16.65 6.78 -6.50
C GLU A 915 15.39 6.31 -5.75
N LEU A 916 15.54 5.86 -4.50
CA LEU A 916 14.42 5.46 -3.64
C LEU A 916 13.52 6.65 -3.30
N GLY A 917 14.10 7.83 -3.09
CA GLY A 917 13.37 9.09 -2.90
C GLY A 917 12.49 9.43 -4.11
N ASP A 918 13.07 9.38 -5.32
CA ASP A 918 12.34 9.61 -6.58
C ASP A 918 11.22 8.56 -6.76
N LEU A 919 11.51 7.27 -6.59
CA LEU A 919 10.55 6.16 -6.67
C LEU A 919 9.41 6.31 -5.65
N GLY A 920 9.76 6.63 -4.40
CA GLY A 920 8.83 6.88 -3.31
C GLY A 920 7.91 8.06 -3.59
N HIS A 921 8.46 9.16 -4.13
CA HIS A 921 7.71 10.36 -4.52
C HIS A 921 6.71 10.04 -5.64
N LEU A 922 7.18 9.45 -6.75
CA LEU A 922 6.32 9.07 -7.88
C LEU A 922 5.18 8.15 -7.45
N ARG A 923 5.46 7.18 -6.57
CA ARG A 923 4.43 6.24 -6.09
C ARG A 923 3.45 6.89 -5.11
N LYS A 924 3.94 7.60 -4.09
CA LYS A 924 3.11 8.08 -2.97
C LYS A 924 2.42 9.40 -3.29
N VAL A 925 3.13 10.33 -3.92
CA VAL A 925 2.64 11.69 -4.21
C VAL A 925 1.92 11.71 -5.54
N GLU A 926 2.59 11.29 -6.61
CA GLU A 926 2.03 11.34 -7.96
C GLU A 926 1.14 10.13 -8.32
N LYS A 927 0.98 9.18 -7.41
CA LYS A 927 0.16 7.97 -7.57
C LYS A 927 0.53 7.13 -8.79
N CYS A 928 1.78 7.18 -9.23
CA CYS A 928 2.23 6.42 -10.39
C CYS A 928 2.18 4.91 -10.13
N GLY A 929 1.71 4.16 -11.12
CA GLY A 929 1.86 2.71 -11.20
C GLY A 929 3.21 2.33 -11.82
N PRO A 930 3.53 1.04 -11.97
CA PRO A 930 4.85 0.60 -12.46
C PRO A 930 5.23 1.20 -13.83
N LEU A 931 4.29 1.22 -14.79
CA LEU A 931 4.56 1.76 -16.13
C LEU A 931 4.74 3.29 -16.14
N SER A 932 3.86 4.04 -15.46
CA SER A 932 3.99 5.50 -15.40
C SER A 932 5.23 5.92 -14.61
N THR A 933 5.60 5.16 -13.57
CA THR A 933 6.86 5.34 -12.84
C THR A 933 8.06 5.16 -13.76
N PHE A 934 8.10 4.07 -14.54
CA PHE A 934 9.16 3.84 -15.52
C PHE A 934 9.28 4.98 -16.54
N LEU A 935 8.17 5.41 -17.13
CA LEU A 935 8.18 6.47 -18.15
C LEU A 935 8.67 7.82 -17.59
N LYS A 936 8.24 8.18 -16.36
CA LYS A 936 8.70 9.40 -15.68
C LYS A 936 10.16 9.32 -15.28
N LEU A 937 10.61 8.19 -14.73
CA LEU A 937 12.02 8.00 -14.37
C LEU A 937 12.93 8.00 -15.58
N ARG A 938 12.48 7.51 -16.73
CA ARG A 938 13.26 7.61 -17.98
C ARG A 938 13.55 9.06 -18.36
N GLN A 939 12.61 9.97 -18.10
CA GLN A 939 12.81 11.40 -18.32
C GLN A 939 13.63 12.03 -17.19
N LEU A 940 13.27 11.77 -15.94
CA LEU A 940 13.91 12.33 -14.75
C LEU A 940 15.37 11.90 -14.59
N TRP A 941 15.73 10.66 -14.89
CA TRP A 941 17.10 10.15 -14.75
C TRP A 941 17.91 10.21 -16.04
N SER A 942 17.36 10.79 -17.12
CA SER A 942 18.05 10.90 -18.42
C SER A 942 19.41 11.60 -18.33
N HIS A 943 19.55 12.56 -17.40
CA HIS A 943 20.77 13.33 -17.15
C HIS A 943 21.74 12.66 -16.16
N LYS A 944 21.30 11.65 -15.38
CA LYS A 944 22.16 10.90 -14.44
C LYS A 944 23.11 9.91 -15.16
N THR A 945 23.28 10.08 -16.48
CA THR A 945 24.01 9.19 -17.39
C THR A 945 25.52 9.42 -17.40
N ALA A 946 26.02 10.57 -16.93
CA ALA A 946 27.45 10.91 -16.94
C ALA A 946 28.26 10.33 -15.76
N GLU A 947 27.62 9.97 -14.64
CA GLU A 947 28.28 9.43 -13.44
C GLU A 947 28.15 7.90 -13.31
N TRP A 948 27.57 7.22 -14.30
CA TRP A 948 27.31 5.79 -14.26
C TRP A 948 28.55 4.96 -14.69
N THR A 949 29.65 5.08 -13.94
CA THR A 949 30.81 4.19 -14.08
C THR A 949 30.61 2.95 -13.23
N GLY A 950 30.31 1.81 -13.87
CA GLY A 950 30.37 0.51 -13.20
C GLY A 950 31.79 0.22 -12.69
N PRO A 951 31.96 -0.72 -11.75
CA PRO A 951 33.28 -1.10 -11.25
C PRO A 951 34.21 -1.50 -12.41
N GLN A 952 35.42 -0.92 -12.43
CA GLN A 952 36.46 -1.26 -13.40
C GLN A 952 37.00 -2.67 -13.14
N ASP A 953 37.24 -3.37 -14.24
CA ASP A 953 37.46 -4.82 -14.41
C ASP A 953 38.83 -5.36 -13.89
N ASN A 954 39.42 -4.76 -12.84
CA ASN A 954 40.82 -5.02 -12.48
C ASN A 954 41.09 -6.06 -11.38
N ASP A 955 40.09 -6.62 -10.69
CA ASP A 955 40.33 -7.70 -9.73
C ASP A 955 40.01 -9.08 -10.33
N LYS A 956 40.87 -9.53 -11.24
CA LYS A 956 40.96 -10.94 -11.64
C LYS A 956 41.69 -11.74 -10.56
N ALA A 957 41.00 -12.10 -9.48
CA ALA A 957 41.27 -13.34 -8.75
C ALA A 957 40.16 -13.63 -7.73
N ILE A 958 39.60 -14.85 -7.83
CA ILE A 958 38.98 -15.68 -6.78
C ILE A 958 37.51 -16.10 -7.06
N THR A 959 37.46 -17.25 -7.74
CA THR A 959 36.51 -18.39 -7.73
C THR A 959 35.13 -18.36 -8.43
N PRO A 960 34.72 -19.52 -9.00
CA PRO A 960 33.64 -19.64 -9.96
C PRO A 960 32.41 -20.37 -9.36
N SER A 961 31.21 -19.77 -9.46
CA SER A 961 29.95 -20.52 -9.56
C SER A 961 28.73 -19.63 -9.86
N ILE A 962 28.15 -19.86 -11.03
CA ILE A 962 26.70 -19.78 -11.35
C ILE A 962 26.04 -18.38 -11.42
N ARG A 963 25.99 -17.89 -12.68
CA ARG A 963 24.96 -17.06 -13.37
C ARG A 963 24.72 -15.58 -12.98
N VAL A 964 25.26 -14.69 -13.83
CA VAL A 964 24.47 -13.64 -14.54
C VAL A 964 24.94 -13.57 -16.01
N LYS A 965 24.13 -14.09 -16.95
CA LYS A 965 24.19 -13.73 -18.38
C LYS A 965 22.94 -12.86 -18.61
N VAL A 966 22.93 -11.58 -18.31
CA VAL A 966 23.32 -10.46 -19.17
C VAL A 966 23.21 -9.23 -18.26
N GLN A 967 24.28 -8.46 -18.08
CA GLN A 967 24.14 -7.16 -17.42
C GLN A 967 23.27 -6.24 -18.29
N PRO A 968 22.31 -5.49 -17.70
CA PRO A 968 21.44 -4.61 -18.48
C PRO A 968 22.31 -3.60 -19.24
N LYS A 969 22.18 -3.58 -20.57
CA LYS A 969 23.11 -2.86 -21.44
C LYS A 969 22.64 -1.44 -21.71
N THR A 970 21.33 -1.21 -21.67
CA THR A 970 20.72 0.09 -21.96
C THR A 970 20.22 0.78 -20.68
N PHE A 971 20.18 2.12 -20.72
CA PHE A 971 19.61 2.95 -19.67
C PHE A 971 18.16 2.52 -19.33
N ASP A 972 17.34 2.30 -20.35
CA ASP A 972 15.94 1.87 -20.19
C ASP A 972 15.81 0.52 -19.47
N GLU A 973 16.69 -0.45 -19.74
CA GLU A 973 16.68 -1.74 -19.03
C GLU A 973 17.03 -1.60 -17.55
N LYS A 974 17.95 -0.70 -17.21
CA LYS A 974 18.36 -0.43 -15.83
C LYS A 974 17.24 0.25 -15.05
N VAL A 975 16.61 1.29 -15.62
CA VAL A 975 15.45 1.95 -15.01
C VAL A 975 14.30 0.96 -14.81
N ALA A 976 14.01 0.13 -15.82
CA ALA A 976 12.96 -0.88 -15.74
C ALA A 976 13.23 -1.93 -14.66
N GLN A 977 14.49 -2.33 -14.45
CA GLN A 977 14.86 -3.26 -13.39
C GLN A 977 14.64 -2.65 -12.01
N LYS A 978 15.13 -1.42 -11.77
CA LYS A 978 14.94 -0.73 -10.49
C LYS A 978 13.47 -0.50 -10.15
N VAL A 979 12.64 -0.14 -11.13
CA VAL A 979 11.18 -0.04 -10.92
C VAL A 979 10.58 -1.38 -10.50
N LYS A 980 10.97 -2.49 -11.13
CA LYS A 980 10.44 -3.82 -10.77
C LYS A 980 10.82 -4.21 -9.36
N ASP A 981 12.10 -4.05 -9.02
CA ASP A 981 12.61 -4.39 -7.69
C ASP A 981 11.90 -3.55 -6.62
N PHE A 982 11.71 -2.25 -6.84
CA PHE A 982 10.97 -1.38 -5.91
C PHE A 982 9.53 -1.85 -5.68
N PHE A 983 8.77 -2.14 -6.75
CA PHE A 983 7.38 -2.58 -6.61
C PHE A 983 7.26 -3.99 -6.01
N PHE A 984 8.20 -4.89 -6.29
CA PHE A 984 8.27 -6.23 -5.69
C PHE A 984 8.43 -6.13 -4.17
N TYR A 985 9.41 -5.35 -3.70
CA TYR A 985 9.67 -5.24 -2.27
C TYR A 985 8.60 -4.44 -1.53
N ASN A 986 8.08 -3.37 -2.14
CA ASN A 986 6.96 -2.60 -1.58
C ASN A 986 5.71 -3.48 -1.36
N ALA A 987 5.45 -4.45 -2.24
CA ALA A 987 4.34 -5.40 -2.06
C ALA A 987 4.56 -6.32 -0.84
N ILE A 988 5.76 -6.91 -0.69
CA ILE A 988 6.11 -7.77 0.46
C ILE A 988 5.93 -7.04 1.79
N ASN A 989 6.28 -5.74 1.85
CA ASN A 989 6.24 -4.98 3.09
C ASN A 989 4.83 -4.57 3.54
N ARG A 990 3.88 -4.44 2.62
CA ARG A 990 2.47 -4.25 3.00
C ARG A 990 1.94 -5.41 3.85
N HIS A 991 2.42 -6.64 3.59
CA HIS A 991 2.07 -7.81 4.41
C HIS A 991 2.82 -7.85 5.75
N LYS A 992 4.04 -7.30 5.86
CA LYS A 992 4.79 -7.22 7.14
C LYS A 992 4.25 -6.13 8.08
N MET A 993 3.71 -5.03 7.54
CA MET A 993 3.26 -3.84 8.27
C MET A 993 1.82 -3.91 8.82
N LEU A 994 1.02 -4.92 8.44
CA LEU A 994 -0.38 -5.10 8.87
C LEU A 994 -0.54 -5.73 10.28
N GLY A 995 0.54 -5.85 11.05
CA GLY A 995 0.56 -6.54 12.36
C GLY A 995 -0.22 -5.87 13.50
N LYS A 996 -0.89 -4.73 13.29
CA LYS A 996 -1.59 -3.98 14.35
C LYS A 996 -2.92 -4.59 14.82
N ALA A 997 -3.33 -5.74 14.27
CA ALA A 997 -4.50 -6.50 14.70
C ALA A 997 -4.15 -7.71 15.61
N LEU A 998 -2.85 -7.97 15.86
CA LEU A 998 -2.39 -9.16 16.60
C LEU A 998 -2.33 -8.97 18.12
N GLU A 999 -2.40 -7.74 18.63
CA GLU A 999 -2.26 -7.47 20.08
C GLU A 999 -3.53 -7.78 20.89
N GLU A 1000 -4.71 -7.81 20.28
CA GLU A 1000 -5.95 -8.17 21.01
C GLU A 1000 -6.14 -9.69 21.18
N LEU A 1001 -5.32 -10.53 20.54
CA LEU A 1001 -5.43 -12.01 20.60
C LEU A 1001 -4.42 -12.68 21.54
N ALA A 1002 -3.34 -12.01 21.94
CA ALA A 1002 -2.33 -12.60 22.82
C ALA A 1002 -2.75 -12.62 24.31
N SER A 1003 -3.66 -11.72 24.71
CA SER A 1003 -4.09 -11.53 26.10
C SER A 1003 -5.11 -12.56 26.60
N ALA A 1004 -5.62 -13.45 25.74
CA ALA A 1004 -6.65 -14.44 26.10
C ALA A 1004 -6.10 -15.85 26.41
N ARG A 1005 -4.78 -16.05 26.48
CA ARG A 1005 -4.16 -17.39 26.62
C ARG A 1005 -3.51 -17.70 27.98
N VAL A 1006 -3.81 -16.93 29.02
CA VAL A 1006 -3.31 -17.23 30.39
C VAL A 1006 -4.48 -17.21 31.35
N LEU A 1007 -5.35 -18.23 31.31
CA LEU A 1007 -6.28 -18.61 32.39
C LEU A 1007 -6.98 -19.93 32.00
N CYS A 1008 -6.26 -21.05 32.04
CA CYS A 1008 -6.87 -22.35 32.36
C CYS A 1008 -5.76 -23.40 32.55
N SER A 1009 -5.19 -23.43 33.74
CA SER A 1009 -4.42 -24.59 34.20
C SER A 1009 -4.74 -24.84 35.67
N THR A 1010 -5.81 -25.59 35.94
CA THR A 1010 -5.93 -26.49 37.11
C THR A 1010 -7.28 -27.22 37.10
N SER A 1011 -7.23 -28.50 37.50
CA SER A 1011 -8.34 -29.44 37.78
C SER A 1011 -9.07 -29.99 36.54
N CYS A 1012 -9.39 -31.27 36.39
CA CYS A 1012 -9.30 -32.44 37.27
C CYS A 1012 -9.31 -33.72 36.42
N GLN A 1013 -8.86 -34.81 37.04
CA GLN A 1013 -8.80 -36.18 36.53
C GLN A 1013 -10.20 -36.81 36.31
N ALA A 1014 -10.30 -37.64 35.25
CA ALA A 1014 -11.00 -38.93 35.11
C ALA A 1014 -12.55 -39.02 35.25
N PRO A 1015 -13.20 -40.04 34.66
CA PRO A 1015 -12.66 -41.19 33.90
C PRO A 1015 -12.79 -41.09 32.37
#